data_AF-A0A2N9MYT7-F1
#
_entry.id   AF-A0A2N9MYT7-F1
#
_cell.length_a   1.000
_cell.length_b   1.000
_cell.length_c   1.000
_cell.angle_alpha   90.00
_cell.angle_beta   90.00
_cell.angle_gamma   90.00
#
_symmetry.space_group_name_H-M   'P 1'
#
loop_
_entity.id
_entity.type
_entity.pdbx_description
1 polymer ?
#
loop_
_entity_poly.entity_id
_entity_poly.type
_entity_poly.pdbx_seq_one_letter_code
_entity_poly.pdbx_strand_id
1 'polypeptide(L)'
;MSPALAIPWHEANQRHLMSAVHDVRLALERLLPADGLEGAAQSSPDTFEWSLPTPPALQTVCDSFELSSFERKILLMCAGAEMDARFAPLYAALHGDPRRTQPTFSLALAAFEDAHWSAIAPARSLRRWHLIEVGAGDTLTTSPLRISGRVLHYLAGINGLDERLDGLDERLEPLVKPWPQAPHLVASHRTIAELIVAAWSRAHDRPAIPVIQLCGNESEGKRNIAAAAAALVGLDLHTVSARNIGPVAAEIDMFLRLWRREAVLSSSALLLELDDDAAEPLHASAVASLMESIRGALIVSTPTPRRCAYRPVILFDVGRPTRNEQSAIWSEVLGAAAAPVNGAVETLVSQFQLNSSSIRSAASQVLDAMPLETAGAEPAPEDVADKLWNACRLQARPRLEGLAQRIETDAEWSDLVLPEAQKQILRQVAVQVRQRSKVYRTWGFASRSSRGLGISALFAGPSGTGKTMASEALSSELRLDLYRIDLSQVVSKYIGETEKNLGRIFDAADEGAAILLFDEADALFGKRTEVKDSHDRYANIEVSYLLQRMEAYRGLAILTTNRKNALDQAFLRRIRFVVEFPFPQSAQRAEIWRRVFPRETPTEGLRMERLARLNASGGNIRNIAINAAFLAADANEPVRMTHLLAATRSEFAKLEMPLTDSEVAGWL
;
A
#
# COMPACT_ATOMS: atom_id res chain seq x y z
N MET A 1 -39.79 -5.22 -48.10
CA MET A 1 -38.88 -5.94 -47.18
C MET A 1 -39.00 -5.27 -45.83
N SER A 2 -39.70 -5.91 -44.89
CA SER A 2 -39.78 -5.42 -43.51
C SER A 2 -38.39 -5.45 -42.86
N PRO A 3 -38.02 -4.47 -42.03
CA PRO A 3 -36.76 -4.51 -41.32
C PRO A 3 -36.81 -5.67 -40.33
N ALA A 4 -35.90 -6.63 -40.48
CA ALA A 4 -35.73 -7.70 -39.49
C ALA A 4 -35.41 -7.04 -38.14
N LEU A 5 -36.30 -7.19 -37.17
CA LEU A 5 -36.07 -6.79 -35.78
C LEU A 5 -34.80 -7.52 -35.29
N ALA A 6 -33.75 -6.77 -34.98
CA ALA A 6 -32.52 -7.32 -34.43
C ALA A 6 -32.82 -7.94 -33.06
N ILE A 7 -32.73 -9.27 -32.97
CA ILE A 7 -32.94 -10.02 -31.73
C ILE A 7 -31.79 -9.67 -30.75
N PRO A 8 -32.06 -9.42 -29.45
CA PRO A 8 -31.00 -9.21 -28.45
C PRO A 8 -30.03 -10.39 -28.40
N TRP A 9 -28.73 -10.12 -28.21
CA TRP A 9 -27.69 -11.16 -28.24
C TRP A 9 -27.97 -12.33 -27.28
N HIS A 10 -28.46 -12.05 -26.07
CA HIS A 10 -28.77 -13.10 -25.09
C HIS A 10 -29.81 -14.11 -25.61
N GLU A 11 -30.86 -13.63 -26.27
CA GLU A 11 -31.91 -14.49 -26.82
C GLU A 11 -31.38 -15.30 -28.01
N ALA A 12 -30.59 -14.68 -28.89
CA ALA A 12 -29.96 -15.38 -30.01
C ALA A 12 -28.92 -16.42 -29.55
N ASN A 13 -28.11 -16.09 -28.54
CA ASN A 13 -27.15 -16.99 -27.91
C ASN A 13 -27.85 -18.21 -27.29
N GLN A 14 -28.92 -17.99 -26.54
CA GLN A 14 -29.71 -19.07 -25.94
C GLN A 14 -30.32 -19.99 -27.01
N ARG A 15 -30.91 -19.43 -28.06
CA ARG A 15 -31.45 -20.22 -29.18
C ARG A 15 -30.37 -21.06 -29.87
N HIS A 16 -29.21 -20.47 -30.13
CA HIS A 16 -28.07 -21.17 -30.72
C HIS A 16 -27.58 -22.34 -29.85
N LEU A 17 -27.42 -22.09 -28.54
CA LEU A 17 -27.03 -23.13 -27.58
C LEU A 17 -28.05 -24.27 -27.53
N MET A 18 -29.34 -23.95 -27.42
CA MET A 18 -30.39 -24.96 -27.34
C MET A 18 -30.55 -25.77 -28.63
N SER A 19 -30.30 -25.16 -29.80
CA SER A 19 -30.23 -25.88 -31.07
C SER A 19 -29.08 -26.90 -31.07
N ALA A 20 -27.89 -26.48 -30.65
CA ALA A 20 -26.73 -27.37 -30.58
C ALA A 20 -26.92 -28.52 -29.56
N VAL A 21 -27.55 -28.24 -28.42
CA VAL A 21 -27.93 -29.26 -27.42
C VAL A 21 -28.97 -30.22 -28.01
N HIS A 22 -29.93 -29.73 -28.78
CA HIS A 22 -30.94 -30.55 -29.44
C HIS A 22 -30.33 -31.54 -30.43
N ASP A 23 -29.37 -31.11 -31.24
CA ASP A 23 -28.67 -31.98 -32.21
C ASP A 23 -27.94 -33.14 -31.51
N VAL A 24 -27.31 -32.85 -30.36
CA VAL A 24 -26.66 -33.87 -29.53
C VAL A 24 -27.68 -34.85 -28.95
N ARG A 25 -28.85 -34.38 -28.50
CA ARG A 25 -29.92 -35.26 -28.02
C ARG A 25 -30.39 -36.22 -29.11
N LEU A 26 -30.62 -35.72 -30.34
CA LEU A 26 -31.04 -36.56 -31.47
C LEU A 26 -29.99 -37.62 -31.81
N ALA A 27 -28.70 -37.29 -31.75
CA ALA A 27 -27.63 -38.26 -31.97
C ALA A 27 -27.62 -39.37 -30.92
N LEU A 28 -27.90 -39.04 -29.65
CA LEU A 28 -27.99 -40.01 -28.56
C LEU A 28 -29.25 -40.89 -28.67
N GLU A 29 -30.39 -40.33 -29.07
CA GLU A 29 -31.65 -41.08 -29.24
C GLU A 29 -31.54 -42.17 -30.31
N ARG A 30 -30.69 -41.99 -31.34
CA ARG A 30 -30.42 -43.00 -32.37
C ARG A 30 -29.75 -44.27 -31.86
N LEU A 31 -29.17 -44.24 -30.66
CA LEU A 31 -28.58 -45.41 -30.02
C LEU A 31 -29.62 -46.30 -29.32
N LEU A 32 -30.84 -45.80 -29.12
CA LEU A 32 -31.91 -46.60 -28.51
C LEU A 32 -32.46 -47.64 -29.51
N PRO A 33 -32.84 -48.84 -29.04
CA PRO A 33 -33.50 -49.85 -29.88
C PRO A 33 -34.82 -49.31 -30.47
N ALA A 34 -35.15 -49.70 -31.70
CA ALA A 34 -36.28 -49.17 -32.48
C ALA A 34 -37.68 -49.34 -31.83
N ASP A 35 -37.83 -50.23 -30.84
CA ASP A 35 -39.11 -50.52 -30.16
C ASP A 35 -39.59 -49.42 -29.18
N GLY A 36 -38.86 -48.30 -29.05
CA GLY A 36 -39.21 -47.17 -28.18
C GLY A 36 -39.56 -45.86 -28.89
N LEU A 37 -39.63 -45.83 -30.22
CA LEU A 37 -39.82 -44.59 -31.01
C LEU A 37 -41.29 -44.26 -31.27
N GLU A 38 -42.15 -44.25 -30.25
CA GLU A 38 -43.48 -43.63 -30.37
C GLU A 38 -43.45 -42.21 -29.76
N GLY A 39 -43.21 -41.22 -30.63
CA GLY A 39 -43.44 -39.81 -30.30
C GLY A 39 -42.27 -38.84 -30.55
N ALA A 40 -41.54 -38.95 -31.66
CA ALA A 40 -40.66 -37.87 -32.11
C ALA A 40 -41.30 -37.14 -33.29
N ALA A 41 -42.09 -36.09 -33.00
CA ALA A 41 -42.50 -35.14 -34.01
C ALA A 41 -41.23 -34.51 -34.61
N GLN A 42 -41.05 -34.68 -35.93
CA GLN A 42 -40.01 -34.04 -36.72
C GLN A 42 -40.28 -32.53 -36.78
N SER A 43 -39.82 -31.80 -35.78
CA SER A 43 -39.61 -30.35 -35.92
C SER A 43 -38.16 -30.14 -36.32
N SER A 44 -37.92 -29.99 -37.63
CA SER A 44 -36.65 -29.50 -38.14
C SER A 44 -36.34 -28.15 -37.49
N PRO A 45 -35.17 -27.95 -36.86
CA PRO A 45 -34.77 -26.61 -36.49
C PRO A 45 -34.52 -25.84 -37.78
N ASP A 46 -35.23 -24.72 -37.93
CA ASP A 46 -34.98 -23.70 -38.92
C ASP A 46 -33.50 -23.26 -38.82
N THR A 47 -32.62 -23.82 -39.66
CA THR A 47 -31.22 -23.38 -39.81
C THR A 47 -31.22 -22.00 -40.45
N PHE A 48 -31.39 -20.95 -39.65
CA PHE A 48 -31.15 -19.59 -40.09
C PHE A 48 -29.71 -19.20 -39.74
N GLU A 49 -28.96 -18.79 -40.76
CA GLU A 49 -27.74 -18.00 -40.58
C GLU A 49 -28.14 -16.63 -40.04
N TRP A 50 -28.05 -16.46 -38.72
CA TRP A 50 -28.19 -15.14 -38.09
C TRP A 50 -26.84 -14.44 -38.11
N SER A 51 -26.78 -13.27 -38.75
CA SER A 51 -25.64 -12.37 -38.61
C SER A 51 -25.69 -11.70 -37.23
N LEU A 52 -25.07 -12.35 -36.24
CA LEU A 52 -24.87 -11.73 -34.93
C LEU A 52 -23.67 -10.78 -34.98
N PRO A 53 -23.74 -9.61 -34.32
CA PRO A 53 -22.59 -8.70 -34.20
C PRO A 53 -21.45 -9.29 -33.35
N THR A 54 -21.73 -10.31 -32.54
CA THR A 54 -20.76 -11.01 -31.68
C THR A 54 -21.03 -12.51 -31.74
N PRO A 55 -20.01 -13.39 -31.86
CA PRO A 55 -20.23 -14.83 -31.95
C PRO A 55 -20.99 -15.37 -30.72
N PRO A 56 -21.81 -16.43 -30.88
CA PRO A 56 -22.43 -17.12 -29.75
C PRO A 56 -21.37 -17.65 -28.76
N ALA A 57 -21.71 -17.70 -27.47
CA ALA A 57 -20.80 -18.11 -26.40
C ALA A 57 -20.20 -19.50 -26.64
N LEU A 58 -21.00 -20.45 -27.16
CA LEU A 58 -20.52 -21.80 -27.51
C LEU A 58 -19.41 -21.75 -28.56
N GLN A 59 -19.57 -20.92 -29.59
CA GLN A 59 -18.58 -20.76 -30.66
C GLN A 59 -17.30 -20.14 -30.09
N THR A 60 -17.42 -19.09 -29.27
CA THR A 60 -16.28 -18.46 -28.59
C THR A 60 -15.50 -19.46 -27.73
N VAL A 61 -16.17 -20.32 -26.96
CA VAL A 61 -15.52 -21.37 -26.15
C VAL A 61 -14.81 -22.38 -27.06
N CYS A 62 -15.46 -22.83 -28.14
CA CYS A 62 -14.87 -23.81 -29.04
C CYS A 62 -13.61 -23.27 -29.72
N ASP A 63 -13.67 -22.04 -30.24
CA ASP A 63 -12.57 -21.41 -30.96
C ASP A 63 -11.41 -21.07 -30.01
N SER A 64 -11.72 -20.52 -28.84
CA SER A 64 -10.70 -20.03 -27.90
C SER A 64 -9.96 -21.15 -27.17
N PHE A 65 -10.58 -22.32 -27.00
CA PHE A 65 -9.95 -23.50 -26.41
C PHE A 65 -9.63 -24.60 -27.43
N GLU A 66 -9.75 -24.28 -28.72
CA GLU A 66 -9.46 -25.17 -29.86
C GLU A 66 -10.14 -26.55 -29.72
N LEU A 67 -11.42 -26.54 -29.36
CA LEU A 67 -12.18 -27.77 -29.14
C LEU A 67 -12.44 -28.48 -30.46
N SER A 68 -12.15 -29.78 -30.52
CA SER A 68 -12.56 -30.62 -31.64
C SER A 68 -14.09 -30.74 -31.72
N SER A 69 -14.61 -31.16 -32.88
CA SER A 69 -16.03 -31.51 -33.07
C SER A 69 -16.52 -32.48 -31.98
N PHE A 70 -15.70 -33.47 -31.64
CA PHE A 70 -16.00 -34.45 -30.59
C PHE A 70 -15.96 -33.83 -29.19
N GLU A 71 -14.96 -33.01 -28.87
CA GLU A 71 -14.87 -32.31 -27.57
C GLU A 71 -16.04 -31.34 -27.36
N ARG A 72 -16.46 -30.62 -28.42
CA ARG A 72 -17.67 -29.78 -28.42
C ARG A 72 -18.93 -30.59 -28.09
N LYS A 73 -19.11 -31.77 -28.70
CA LYS A 73 -20.27 -32.63 -28.44
C LYS A 73 -20.27 -33.16 -27.00
N ILE A 74 -19.12 -33.52 -26.44
CA ILE A 74 -18.99 -33.90 -25.01
C ILE A 74 -19.41 -32.74 -24.09
N LEU A 75 -18.94 -31.52 -24.37
CA LEU A 75 -19.32 -30.33 -23.60
C LEU A 75 -20.84 -30.10 -23.65
N LEU A 76 -21.44 -30.23 -24.83
CA LEU A 76 -22.89 -30.10 -25.04
C LEU A 76 -23.71 -31.22 -24.39
N MET A 77 -23.20 -32.46 -24.33
CA MET A 77 -23.82 -33.52 -23.52
C MET A 77 -23.89 -33.11 -22.05
N CYS A 78 -22.78 -32.58 -21.51
CA CYS A 78 -22.73 -32.14 -20.13
C CYS A 78 -23.65 -30.93 -19.87
N ALA A 79 -23.69 -29.97 -20.79
CA ALA A 79 -24.60 -28.82 -20.70
C ALA A 79 -26.07 -29.25 -20.79
N GLY A 80 -26.40 -30.16 -21.72
CA GLY A 80 -27.76 -30.70 -21.88
C GLY A 80 -28.28 -31.40 -20.63
N ALA A 81 -27.42 -32.13 -19.91
CA ALA A 81 -27.75 -32.76 -18.64
C ALA A 81 -28.26 -31.78 -17.57
N GLU A 82 -27.74 -30.55 -17.56
CA GLU A 82 -28.09 -29.50 -16.59
C GLU A 82 -29.22 -28.60 -17.09
N MET A 83 -29.35 -28.42 -18.41
CA MET A 83 -30.28 -27.43 -19.01
C MET A 83 -31.60 -28.03 -19.51
N ASP A 84 -31.65 -29.35 -19.78
CA ASP A 84 -32.81 -30.00 -20.36
C ASP A 84 -33.11 -31.34 -19.65
N ALA A 85 -34.23 -31.35 -18.91
CA ALA A 85 -34.67 -32.48 -18.10
C ALA A 85 -34.85 -33.79 -18.89
N ARG A 86 -34.93 -33.74 -20.22
CA ARG A 86 -35.06 -34.93 -21.08
C ARG A 86 -33.76 -35.75 -21.17
N PHE A 87 -32.60 -35.17 -20.86
CA PHE A 87 -31.32 -35.88 -20.93
C PHE A 87 -31.14 -36.92 -19.83
N ALA A 88 -31.56 -36.63 -18.59
CA ALA A 88 -31.43 -37.55 -17.47
C ALA A 88 -32.07 -38.94 -17.72
N PRO A 89 -33.34 -39.04 -18.16
CA PRO A 89 -33.95 -40.34 -18.49
C PRO A 89 -33.33 -40.97 -19.74
N LEU A 90 -32.91 -40.15 -20.73
CA LEU A 90 -32.22 -40.65 -21.92
C LEU A 90 -30.89 -41.34 -21.56
N TYR A 91 -30.08 -40.73 -20.69
CA TYR A 91 -28.83 -41.35 -20.21
C TYR A 91 -29.09 -42.64 -19.43
N ALA A 92 -30.09 -42.66 -18.55
CA ALA A 92 -30.46 -43.85 -17.81
C ALA A 92 -30.87 -45.02 -18.73
N ALA A 93 -31.65 -44.72 -19.78
CA ALA A 93 -32.04 -45.69 -20.79
C ALA A 93 -30.84 -46.23 -21.58
N LEU A 94 -29.93 -45.34 -22.02
CA LEU A 94 -28.72 -45.73 -22.76
C LEU A 94 -27.72 -46.54 -21.92
N HIS A 95 -27.67 -46.30 -20.61
CA HIS A 95 -26.86 -47.09 -19.68
C HIS A 95 -27.50 -48.43 -19.30
N GLY A 96 -28.81 -48.58 -19.49
CA GLY A 96 -29.57 -49.72 -18.97
C GLY A 96 -29.65 -49.78 -17.43
N ASP A 97 -29.36 -48.67 -16.74
CA ASP A 97 -29.49 -48.54 -15.28
C ASP A 97 -30.23 -47.23 -14.93
N PRO A 98 -31.43 -47.31 -14.33
CA PRO A 98 -32.21 -46.13 -13.91
C PRO A 98 -31.45 -45.15 -13.00
N ARG A 99 -30.41 -45.61 -12.30
CA ARG A 99 -29.62 -44.79 -11.38
C ARG A 99 -28.51 -44.00 -12.08
N ARG A 100 -28.18 -44.33 -13.34
CA ARG A 100 -27.11 -43.69 -14.12
C ARG A 100 -27.69 -42.61 -15.04
N THR A 101 -27.99 -41.44 -14.48
CA THR A 101 -28.61 -40.31 -15.21
C THR A 101 -27.62 -39.29 -15.74
N GLN A 102 -26.33 -39.60 -15.74
CA GLN A 102 -25.25 -38.66 -16.04
C GLN A 102 -24.56 -39.02 -17.35
N PRO A 103 -24.07 -38.03 -18.13
CA PRO A 103 -23.28 -38.30 -19.31
C PRO A 103 -21.97 -38.98 -18.90
N THR A 104 -21.50 -39.90 -19.73
CA THR A 104 -20.21 -40.58 -19.53
C THR A 104 -19.43 -40.58 -20.82
N PHE A 105 -18.11 -40.77 -20.72
CA PHE A 105 -17.26 -40.83 -21.90
C PHE A 105 -17.60 -42.05 -22.79
N SER A 106 -18.01 -43.17 -22.19
CA SER A 106 -18.45 -44.35 -22.94
C SER A 106 -19.65 -44.08 -23.86
N LEU A 107 -20.63 -43.28 -23.40
CA LEU A 107 -21.76 -42.86 -24.23
C LEU A 107 -21.31 -41.95 -25.37
N ALA A 108 -20.40 -41.01 -25.11
CA ALA A 108 -19.87 -40.14 -26.16
C ALA A 108 -19.12 -40.93 -27.24
N LEU A 109 -18.31 -41.92 -26.85
CA LEU A 109 -17.61 -42.82 -27.78
C LEU A 109 -18.58 -43.63 -28.66
N ALA A 110 -19.74 -44.02 -28.13
CA ALA A 110 -20.74 -44.76 -28.87
C ALA A 110 -21.59 -43.87 -29.80
N ALA A 111 -21.87 -42.63 -29.38
CA ALA A 111 -22.82 -41.75 -30.06
C ALA A 111 -22.26 -40.96 -31.25
N PHE A 112 -20.94 -40.75 -31.31
CA PHE A 112 -20.34 -39.79 -32.25
C PHE A 112 -19.25 -40.40 -33.12
N GLU A 113 -19.28 -40.10 -34.42
CA GLU A 113 -18.40 -40.70 -35.43
C GLU A 113 -16.91 -40.30 -35.30
N ASP A 114 -16.62 -39.06 -34.89
CA ASP A 114 -15.24 -38.53 -34.75
C ASP A 114 -14.61 -38.80 -33.37
N ALA A 115 -15.03 -39.89 -32.70
CA ALA A 115 -14.64 -40.18 -31.33
C ALA A 115 -13.13 -40.48 -31.17
N HIS A 116 -12.48 -39.85 -30.18
CA HIS A 116 -11.07 -40.08 -29.88
C HIS A 116 -10.78 -40.11 -28.37
N TRP A 117 -9.95 -41.06 -27.93
CA TRP A 117 -9.58 -41.27 -26.52
C TRP A 117 -8.88 -40.07 -25.88
N SER A 118 -8.20 -39.24 -26.68
CA SER A 118 -7.49 -38.07 -26.18
C SER A 118 -8.43 -37.00 -25.60
N ALA A 119 -9.72 -36.96 -25.96
CA ALA A 119 -10.63 -35.88 -25.56
C ALA A 119 -10.68 -35.64 -24.04
N ILE A 120 -10.55 -36.70 -23.25
CA ILE A 120 -10.57 -36.67 -21.78
C ILE A 120 -9.18 -36.88 -21.15
N ALA A 121 -8.10 -36.71 -21.92
CA ALA A 121 -6.75 -36.72 -21.37
C ALA A 121 -6.54 -35.46 -20.50
N PRO A 122 -5.80 -35.54 -19.38
CA PRO A 122 -5.57 -34.39 -18.49
C PRO A 122 -4.93 -33.17 -19.16
N ALA A 123 -4.20 -33.39 -20.26
CA ALA A 123 -3.51 -32.34 -21.03
C ALA A 123 -4.38 -31.71 -22.14
N ARG A 124 -5.58 -32.25 -22.43
CA ARG A 124 -6.48 -31.78 -23.49
C ARG A 124 -7.51 -30.80 -22.96
N SER A 125 -8.01 -29.94 -23.84
CA SER A 125 -8.72 -28.69 -23.50
C SER A 125 -9.85 -28.88 -22.48
N LEU A 126 -10.68 -29.91 -22.65
CA LEU A 126 -11.82 -30.19 -21.76
C LEU A 126 -11.43 -30.31 -20.28
N ARG A 127 -10.38 -31.09 -19.98
CA ARG A 127 -9.89 -31.27 -18.59
C ARG A 127 -8.83 -30.26 -18.21
N ARG A 128 -7.95 -29.90 -19.14
CA ARG A 128 -6.83 -28.99 -18.89
C ARG A 128 -7.32 -27.65 -18.36
N TRP A 129 -8.40 -27.13 -18.93
CA TRP A 129 -8.98 -25.83 -18.60
C TRP A 129 -10.20 -25.94 -17.70
N HIS A 130 -10.49 -27.10 -17.11
CA HIS A 130 -11.69 -27.31 -16.29
C HIS A 130 -12.98 -26.85 -17.00
N LEU A 131 -13.15 -27.22 -18.27
CA LEU A 131 -14.43 -27.02 -18.96
C LEU A 131 -15.45 -28.05 -18.51
N ILE A 132 -14.96 -29.26 -18.23
CA ILE A 132 -15.69 -30.34 -17.59
C ILE A 132 -14.90 -30.91 -16.42
N GLU A 133 -15.61 -31.60 -15.53
CA GLU A 133 -15.07 -32.33 -14.39
C GLU A 133 -15.45 -33.81 -14.53
N VAL A 134 -14.50 -34.68 -14.20
CA VAL A 134 -14.71 -36.14 -14.20
C VAL A 134 -14.94 -36.57 -12.76
N GLY A 135 -16.15 -37.02 -12.46
CA GLY A 135 -16.52 -37.47 -11.11
C GLY A 135 -15.93 -38.84 -10.77
N ALA A 136 -16.12 -39.23 -9.51
CA ALA A 136 -15.72 -40.56 -9.04
C ALA A 136 -16.55 -41.65 -9.75
N GLY A 137 -15.86 -42.70 -10.20
CA GLY A 137 -16.45 -43.86 -10.85
C GLY A 137 -15.45 -45.01 -10.91
N ASP A 138 -15.94 -46.20 -11.25
CA ASP A 138 -15.12 -47.42 -11.28
C ASP A 138 -14.04 -47.37 -12.38
N THR A 139 -14.36 -46.73 -13.52
CA THR A 139 -13.43 -46.52 -14.63
C THR A 139 -13.59 -45.13 -15.23
N LEU A 140 -12.53 -44.63 -15.86
CA LEU A 140 -12.54 -43.33 -16.53
C LEU A 140 -13.65 -43.18 -17.58
N THR A 141 -14.01 -44.26 -18.28
CA THR A 141 -15.05 -44.24 -19.32
C THR A 141 -16.47 -44.20 -18.77
N THR A 142 -16.67 -44.73 -17.56
CA THR A 142 -17.98 -44.85 -16.90
C THR A 142 -18.20 -43.82 -15.80
N SER A 143 -17.13 -43.11 -15.39
CA SER A 143 -17.21 -41.94 -14.52
C SER A 143 -18.18 -40.90 -15.09
N PRO A 144 -19.00 -40.28 -14.22
CA PRO A 144 -19.90 -39.21 -14.64
C PRO A 144 -19.09 -37.99 -15.06
N LEU A 145 -19.48 -37.38 -16.17
CA LEU A 145 -18.93 -36.11 -16.66
C LEU A 145 -19.88 -34.99 -16.24
N ARG A 146 -19.32 -33.88 -15.77
CA ARG A 146 -20.08 -32.68 -15.41
C ARG A 146 -19.48 -31.46 -16.08
N ILE A 147 -20.32 -30.53 -16.52
CA ILE A 147 -19.84 -29.24 -16.99
C ILE A 147 -19.44 -28.38 -15.79
N SER A 148 -18.37 -27.60 -15.91
CA SER A 148 -18.04 -26.62 -14.86
C SER A 148 -19.13 -25.55 -14.79
N GLY A 149 -19.61 -25.24 -13.59
CA GLY A 149 -20.66 -24.23 -13.38
C GLY A 149 -20.34 -22.88 -14.03
N ARG A 150 -19.08 -22.43 -13.95
CA ARG A 150 -18.60 -21.20 -14.61
C ARG A 150 -18.78 -21.23 -16.14
N VAL A 151 -18.49 -22.37 -16.78
CA VAL A 151 -18.64 -22.54 -18.24
C VAL A 151 -20.10 -22.64 -18.63
N LEU A 152 -20.92 -23.34 -17.82
CA LEU A 152 -22.36 -23.40 -18.03
C LEU A 152 -23.00 -21.99 -17.95
N HIS A 153 -22.65 -21.20 -16.94
CA HIS A 153 -23.09 -19.81 -16.80
C HIS A 153 -22.67 -18.96 -18.01
N TYR A 154 -21.42 -19.09 -18.47
CA TYR A 154 -20.95 -18.40 -19.66
C TYR A 154 -21.77 -18.77 -20.92
N LEU A 155 -22.02 -20.06 -21.14
CA LEU A 155 -22.82 -20.54 -22.26
C LEU A 155 -24.25 -19.99 -22.20
N ALA A 156 -24.83 -19.87 -21.00
CA ALA A 156 -26.13 -19.27 -20.76
C ALA A 156 -26.14 -17.72 -20.92
N GLY A 157 -24.97 -17.09 -21.13
CA GLY A 157 -24.84 -15.64 -21.25
C GLY A 157 -24.81 -14.91 -19.90
N ILE A 158 -24.50 -15.61 -18.81
CA ILE A 158 -24.31 -15.06 -17.46
C ILE A 158 -22.81 -14.84 -17.23
N ASN A 159 -22.43 -13.61 -16.93
CA ASN A 159 -21.04 -13.23 -16.64
C ASN A 159 -20.80 -13.17 -15.13
N GLY A 160 -19.65 -13.67 -14.70
CA GLY A 160 -19.20 -13.72 -13.30
C GLY A 160 -17.90 -14.53 -13.21
N LEU A 161 -17.19 -14.46 -12.08
CA LEU A 161 -15.97 -15.23 -11.87
C LEU A 161 -16.27 -16.70 -11.52
N ASP A 162 -15.28 -17.58 -11.68
CA ASP A 162 -15.35 -18.92 -11.08
C ASP A 162 -15.40 -18.81 -9.57
N GLU A 163 -16.24 -19.62 -8.93
CA GLU A 163 -16.41 -19.66 -7.47
C GLU A 163 -15.11 -19.84 -6.68
N ARG A 164 -14.13 -20.55 -7.26
CA ARG A 164 -12.81 -20.77 -6.64
C ARG A 164 -11.90 -19.54 -6.73
N LEU A 165 -12.18 -18.62 -7.66
CA LEU A 165 -11.50 -17.34 -7.78
C LEU A 165 -12.21 -16.24 -6.97
N ASP A 166 -13.54 -16.27 -6.97
CA ASP A 166 -14.39 -15.27 -6.29
C ASP A 166 -14.46 -15.48 -4.78
N GLY A 167 -14.26 -16.70 -4.28
CA GLY A 167 -14.33 -16.98 -2.84
C GLY A 167 -15.75 -16.83 -2.30
N LEU A 168 -16.59 -17.85 -2.50
CA LEU A 168 -18.02 -17.84 -2.12
C LEU A 168 -18.31 -17.81 -0.60
N ASP A 169 -17.31 -17.94 0.27
CA ASP A 169 -17.49 -17.81 1.72
C ASP A 169 -17.29 -16.34 2.10
N GLU A 170 -18.33 -15.66 2.61
CA GLU A 170 -18.27 -14.27 3.07
C GLU A 170 -17.15 -14.01 4.11
N ARG A 171 -16.61 -15.06 4.73
CA ARG A 171 -15.50 -14.99 5.69
C ARG A 171 -14.12 -15.08 5.05
N LEU A 172 -14.02 -15.48 3.79
CA LEU A 172 -12.77 -15.57 3.03
C LEU A 172 -12.71 -14.42 2.04
N GLU A 173 -11.58 -13.72 1.98
CA GLU A 173 -11.40 -12.72 0.93
C GLU A 173 -11.33 -13.42 -0.45
N PRO A 174 -11.99 -12.87 -1.49
CA PRO A 174 -11.84 -13.33 -2.86
C PRO A 174 -10.36 -13.43 -3.25
N LEU A 175 -9.99 -14.52 -3.92
CA LEU A 175 -8.64 -14.68 -4.44
C LEU A 175 -8.37 -13.64 -5.54
N VAL A 176 -9.37 -13.41 -6.40
CA VAL A 176 -9.32 -12.44 -7.50
C VAL A 176 -10.47 -11.44 -7.33
N LYS A 177 -10.16 -10.14 -7.39
CA LYS A 177 -11.14 -9.07 -7.22
C LYS A 177 -11.24 -8.23 -8.49
N PRO A 178 -12.44 -7.94 -9.03
CA PRO A 178 -12.57 -6.96 -10.10
C PRO A 178 -12.15 -5.58 -9.56
N TRP A 179 -11.37 -4.85 -10.35
CA TRP A 179 -11.04 -3.46 -10.02
C TRP A 179 -11.93 -2.52 -10.83
N PRO A 180 -12.56 -1.52 -10.19
CA PRO A 180 -13.40 -0.57 -10.91
C PRO A 180 -12.61 0.20 -11.97
N GLN A 181 -13.32 0.69 -12.98
CA GLN A 181 -12.74 1.59 -13.99
C GLN A 181 -12.00 2.75 -13.32
N ALA A 182 -10.84 3.09 -13.86
CA ALA A 182 -9.95 4.05 -13.23
C ALA A 182 -10.61 5.44 -13.09
N PRO A 183 -10.47 6.11 -11.94
CA PRO A 183 -10.79 7.53 -11.83
C PRO A 183 -9.87 8.37 -12.72
N HIS A 184 -10.18 9.66 -12.87
CA HIS A 184 -9.36 10.61 -13.63
C HIS A 184 -7.86 10.52 -13.25
N LEU A 185 -7.04 10.09 -14.21
CA LEU A 185 -5.58 10.04 -14.07
C LEU A 185 -4.95 11.41 -14.28
N VAL A 186 -3.91 11.69 -13.49
CA VAL A 186 -2.94 12.76 -13.76
C VAL A 186 -2.17 12.49 -15.05
N ALA A 187 -1.61 13.54 -15.65
CA ALA A 187 -0.98 13.46 -16.97
C ALA A 187 0.15 12.42 -17.05
N SER A 188 1.05 12.39 -16.06
CA SER A 188 2.16 11.44 -15.97
C SER A 188 1.69 9.99 -15.89
N HIS A 189 0.68 9.72 -15.07
CA HIS A 189 0.08 8.39 -14.94
C HIS A 189 -0.66 7.98 -16.21
N ARG A 190 -1.34 8.92 -16.88
CA ARG A 190 -1.99 8.68 -18.17
C ARG A 190 -0.98 8.31 -19.26
N THR A 191 0.14 9.02 -19.34
CA THR A 191 1.22 8.66 -20.29
C THR A 191 1.71 7.24 -20.06
N ILE A 192 1.88 6.81 -18.80
CA ILE A 192 2.27 5.42 -18.50
C ILE A 192 1.19 4.44 -19.00
N ALA A 193 -0.09 4.70 -18.74
CA ALA A 193 -1.17 3.86 -19.22
C ALA A 193 -1.18 3.74 -20.76
N GLU A 194 -1.01 4.84 -21.48
CA GLU A 194 -0.91 4.87 -22.95
C GLU A 194 0.31 4.09 -23.47
N LEU A 195 1.46 4.18 -22.78
CA LEU A 195 2.65 3.40 -23.12
C LEU A 195 2.46 1.90 -22.88
N ILE A 196 1.70 1.51 -21.85
CA ILE A 196 1.32 0.11 -21.62
C ILE A 196 0.45 -0.40 -22.77
N VAL A 197 -0.55 0.37 -23.18
CA VAL A 197 -1.40 0.02 -24.32
C VAL A 197 -0.56 -0.16 -25.57
N ALA A 198 0.35 0.77 -25.87
CA ALA A 198 1.26 0.66 -27.01
C ALA A 198 2.15 -0.59 -26.93
N ALA A 199 2.59 -0.98 -25.73
CA ALA A 199 3.37 -2.20 -25.52
C ALA A 199 2.57 -3.48 -25.77
N TRP A 200 1.31 -3.52 -25.36
CA TRP A 200 0.41 -4.65 -25.62
C TRP A 200 -0.02 -4.73 -27.08
N SER A 201 -0.34 -3.61 -27.74
CA SER A 201 -0.74 -3.62 -29.15
C SER A 201 0.37 -4.09 -30.08
N ARG A 202 1.63 -3.75 -29.78
CA ARG A 202 2.81 -4.23 -30.54
C ARG A 202 3.15 -5.70 -30.28
N ALA A 203 2.44 -6.38 -29.38
CA ALA A 203 2.70 -7.78 -29.07
C ALA A 203 2.22 -8.74 -30.17
N HIS A 204 1.38 -8.31 -31.11
CA HIS A 204 1.00 -9.12 -32.28
C HIS A 204 2.23 -9.58 -33.08
N ASP A 205 3.31 -8.80 -33.09
CA ASP A 205 4.56 -9.11 -33.80
C ASP A 205 5.58 -9.87 -32.92
N ARG A 206 5.20 -10.29 -31.70
CA ARG A 206 6.10 -10.91 -30.72
C ARG A 206 5.64 -12.31 -30.32
N PRO A 207 6.58 -13.21 -29.96
CA PRO A 207 6.23 -14.56 -29.49
C PRO A 207 5.50 -14.58 -28.14
N ALA A 208 5.56 -13.48 -27.38
CA ALA A 208 4.82 -13.34 -26.11
C ALA A 208 4.54 -11.86 -25.81
N ILE A 209 3.35 -11.59 -25.25
CA ILE A 209 2.99 -10.30 -24.67
C ILE A 209 3.96 -9.99 -23.52
N PRO A 210 4.59 -8.81 -23.45
CA PRO A 210 5.51 -8.48 -22.35
C PRO A 210 4.80 -8.40 -21.00
N VAL A 211 5.53 -8.72 -19.92
CA VAL A 211 5.10 -8.40 -18.54
C VAL A 211 5.30 -6.91 -18.32
N ILE A 212 4.28 -6.23 -17.84
CA ILE A 212 4.42 -4.84 -17.39
C ILE A 212 4.71 -4.84 -15.90
N GLN A 213 5.75 -4.14 -15.47
CA GLN A 213 6.04 -3.92 -14.06
C GLN A 213 5.87 -2.45 -13.71
N LEU A 214 4.97 -2.18 -12.78
CA LEU A 214 4.80 -0.88 -12.16
C LEU A 214 5.58 -0.87 -10.84
N CYS A 215 6.68 -0.12 -10.82
CA CYS A 215 7.61 -0.05 -9.70
C CYS A 215 7.37 1.20 -8.86
N GLY A 216 7.73 1.15 -7.59
CA GLY A 216 7.60 2.27 -6.65
C GLY A 216 6.54 2.06 -5.57
N ASN A 217 6.49 3.01 -4.64
CA ASN A 217 5.71 2.91 -3.40
C ASN A 217 4.26 3.42 -3.54
N GLU A 218 3.89 3.98 -4.69
CA GLU A 218 2.57 4.56 -4.92
C GLU A 218 1.55 3.48 -5.37
N SER A 219 1.12 2.64 -4.42
CA SER A 219 0.26 1.48 -4.70
C SER A 219 -1.05 1.83 -5.39
N GLU A 220 -1.72 2.92 -4.99
CA GLU A 220 -2.98 3.34 -5.61
C GLU A 220 -2.78 3.86 -7.04
N GLY A 221 -1.75 4.68 -7.26
CA GLY A 221 -1.37 5.12 -8.60
C GLY A 221 -1.10 3.94 -9.54
N LYS A 222 -0.40 2.89 -9.05
CA LYS A 222 -0.17 1.66 -9.83
C LYS A 222 -1.48 0.96 -10.22
N ARG A 223 -2.43 0.83 -9.30
CA ARG A 223 -3.76 0.24 -9.57
C ARG A 223 -4.55 1.06 -10.60
N ASN A 224 -4.58 2.38 -10.43
CA ASN A 224 -5.30 3.28 -11.34
C ASN A 224 -4.68 3.29 -12.75
N ILE A 225 -3.35 3.27 -12.87
CA ILE A 225 -2.66 3.13 -14.16
C ILE A 225 -3.04 1.81 -14.83
N ALA A 226 -3.00 0.71 -14.07
CA ALA A 226 -3.36 -0.62 -14.58
C ALA A 226 -4.80 -0.66 -15.10
N ALA A 227 -5.73 -0.06 -14.34
CA ALA A 227 -7.14 -0.04 -14.68
C ALA A 227 -7.42 0.80 -15.93
N ALA A 228 -6.77 1.97 -16.05
CA ALA A 228 -6.88 2.79 -17.25
C ALA A 228 -6.29 2.10 -18.49
N ALA A 229 -5.13 1.45 -18.34
CA ALA A 229 -4.51 0.71 -19.43
C ALA A 229 -5.41 -0.43 -19.91
N ALA A 230 -6.01 -1.20 -19.00
CA ALA A 230 -6.95 -2.27 -19.32
C ALA A 230 -8.22 -1.72 -20.01
N ALA A 231 -8.82 -0.66 -19.46
CA ALA A 231 -10.01 -0.04 -20.06
C ALA A 231 -9.77 0.48 -21.48
N LEU A 232 -8.59 1.07 -21.76
CA LEU A 232 -8.22 1.57 -23.09
C LEU A 232 -8.10 0.46 -24.16
N VAL A 233 -7.83 -0.78 -23.76
CA VAL A 233 -7.82 -1.95 -24.66
C VAL A 233 -9.11 -2.77 -24.58
N GLY A 234 -10.13 -2.30 -23.85
CA GLY A 234 -11.40 -2.98 -23.69
C GLY A 234 -11.32 -4.25 -22.83
N LEU A 235 -10.35 -4.33 -21.90
CA LEU A 235 -10.21 -5.45 -20.97
C LEU A 235 -10.70 -5.07 -19.57
N ASP A 236 -11.33 -6.03 -18.89
CA ASP A 236 -11.68 -5.88 -17.47
C ASP A 236 -10.47 -6.20 -16.58
N LEU A 237 -10.12 -5.27 -15.68
CA LEU A 237 -9.00 -5.47 -14.77
C LEU A 237 -9.44 -6.28 -13.55
N HIS A 238 -8.69 -7.34 -13.27
CA HIS A 238 -8.80 -8.09 -12.03
C HIS A 238 -7.50 -8.01 -11.25
N THR A 239 -7.58 -7.99 -9.91
CA THR A 239 -6.42 -7.94 -9.02
C THR A 239 -6.30 -9.22 -8.23
N VAL A 240 -5.06 -9.63 -7.97
CA VAL A 240 -4.73 -10.73 -7.05
C VAL A 240 -3.50 -10.37 -6.26
N SER A 241 -3.53 -10.64 -4.95
CA SER A 241 -2.35 -10.53 -4.11
C SER A 241 -1.55 -11.82 -4.18
N ALA A 242 -0.25 -11.74 -4.44
CA ALA A 242 0.59 -12.93 -4.58
C ALA A 242 0.65 -13.78 -3.30
N ARG A 243 0.48 -13.18 -2.11
CA ARG A 243 0.40 -13.90 -0.82
C ARG A 243 -0.84 -14.78 -0.69
N ASN A 244 -1.90 -14.49 -1.46
CA ASN A 244 -3.13 -15.28 -1.43
C ASN A 244 -3.03 -16.51 -2.34
N ILE A 245 -2.01 -16.58 -3.21
CA ILE A 245 -1.72 -17.74 -4.03
C ILE A 245 -0.70 -18.59 -3.27
N GLY A 246 -1.12 -19.78 -2.84
CA GLY A 246 -0.23 -20.66 -2.09
C GLY A 246 1.02 -21.04 -2.91
N PRO A 247 2.20 -21.16 -2.27
CA PRO A 247 3.48 -21.30 -2.96
C PRO A 247 3.71 -22.71 -3.55
N VAL A 248 2.77 -23.64 -3.37
CA VAL A 248 2.89 -25.03 -3.82
C VAL A 248 2.57 -25.13 -5.31
N ALA A 249 3.38 -25.89 -6.06
CA ALA A 249 3.25 -26.02 -7.51
C ALA A 249 1.84 -26.45 -7.98
N ALA A 250 1.14 -27.29 -7.21
CA ALA A 250 -0.22 -27.73 -7.52
C ALA A 250 -1.25 -26.59 -7.41
N GLU A 251 -1.13 -25.72 -6.40
CA GLU A 251 -1.99 -24.56 -6.20
C GLU A 251 -1.76 -23.51 -7.29
N ILE A 252 -0.49 -23.28 -7.64
CA ILE A 252 -0.10 -22.40 -8.74
C ILE A 252 -0.66 -22.92 -10.09
N ASP A 253 -0.50 -24.22 -10.38
CA ASP A 253 -1.02 -24.81 -11.62
C ASP A 253 -2.55 -24.72 -11.70
N MET A 254 -3.25 -24.97 -10.59
CA MET A 254 -4.70 -24.80 -10.50
C MET A 254 -5.11 -23.34 -10.77
N PHE A 255 -4.49 -22.37 -10.08
CA PHE A 255 -4.75 -20.95 -10.29
C PHE A 255 -4.51 -20.55 -11.75
N LEU A 256 -3.38 -20.98 -12.34
CA LEU A 256 -3.04 -20.66 -13.73
C LEU A 256 -4.06 -21.21 -14.74
N ARG A 257 -4.60 -22.41 -14.50
CA ARG A 257 -5.65 -23.00 -15.36
C ARG A 257 -6.95 -22.22 -15.26
N LEU A 258 -7.39 -21.93 -14.04
CA LEU A 258 -8.62 -21.18 -13.78
C LEU A 258 -8.52 -19.76 -14.34
N TRP A 259 -7.42 -19.06 -14.06
CA TRP A 259 -7.19 -17.70 -14.54
C TRP A 259 -7.08 -17.62 -16.06
N ARG A 260 -6.35 -18.54 -16.70
CA ARG A 260 -6.26 -18.54 -18.17
C ARG A 260 -7.62 -18.80 -18.82
N ARG A 261 -8.44 -19.68 -18.24
CA ARG A 261 -9.81 -19.86 -18.71
C ARG A 261 -10.60 -18.56 -18.53
N GLU A 262 -10.54 -17.95 -17.36
CA GLU A 262 -11.27 -16.71 -17.09
C GLU A 262 -10.87 -15.57 -18.03
N ALA A 263 -9.56 -15.30 -18.15
CA ALA A 263 -9.04 -14.25 -19.02
C ALA A 263 -9.50 -14.38 -20.49
N VAL A 264 -9.72 -15.61 -20.96
CA VAL A 264 -10.28 -15.90 -22.28
C VAL A 264 -11.79 -15.63 -22.33
N LEU A 265 -12.55 -16.10 -21.33
CA LEU A 265 -14.01 -15.96 -21.31
C LEU A 265 -14.47 -14.51 -21.11
N SER A 266 -13.81 -13.76 -20.23
CA SER A 266 -14.19 -12.41 -19.82
C SER A 266 -13.33 -11.30 -20.44
N SER A 267 -12.38 -11.63 -21.32
CA SER A 267 -11.45 -10.65 -21.90
C SER A 267 -10.81 -9.78 -20.82
N SER A 268 -10.07 -10.41 -19.92
CA SER A 268 -9.58 -9.76 -18.71
C SER A 268 -8.06 -9.64 -18.64
N ALA A 269 -7.61 -8.57 -17.99
CA ALA A 269 -6.22 -8.35 -17.60
C ALA A 269 -6.03 -8.67 -16.11
N LEU A 270 -4.82 -9.11 -15.74
CA LEU A 270 -4.47 -9.37 -14.33
C LEU A 270 -3.49 -8.33 -13.82
N LEU A 271 -3.79 -7.76 -12.65
CA LEU A 271 -2.85 -7.06 -11.79
C LEU A 271 -2.40 -7.97 -10.65
N LEU A 272 -1.14 -8.43 -10.70
CA LEU A 272 -0.51 -9.18 -9.62
C LEU A 272 0.16 -8.20 -8.65
N GLU A 273 -0.31 -8.16 -7.40
CA GLU A 273 0.24 -7.30 -6.35
C GLU A 273 1.28 -8.05 -5.52
N LEU A 274 2.50 -7.51 -5.48
CA LEU A 274 3.61 -8.01 -4.69
C LEU A 274 3.85 -7.08 -3.50
N ASP A 275 3.76 -7.63 -2.29
CA ASP A 275 4.17 -6.94 -1.07
C ASP A 275 5.70 -7.01 -0.90
N ASP A 276 6.27 -6.05 -0.15
CA ASP A 276 7.73 -5.95 0.11
C ASP A 276 8.27 -7.11 0.98
N ASP A 277 7.38 -7.86 1.65
CA ASP A 277 7.70 -8.98 2.54
C ASP A 277 7.81 -10.33 1.82
N ALA A 278 7.89 -10.35 0.49
CA ALA A 278 8.27 -11.53 -0.29
C ALA A 278 9.77 -11.90 -0.14
N ALA A 279 10.29 -11.82 1.08
CA ALA A 279 11.63 -12.26 1.46
C ALA A 279 11.75 -13.79 1.56
N GLU A 280 10.62 -14.50 1.63
CA GLU A 280 10.62 -15.96 1.62
C GLU A 280 11.00 -16.52 0.24
N PRO A 281 12.04 -17.36 0.13
CA PRO A 281 12.51 -17.89 -1.16
C PRO A 281 11.45 -18.69 -1.93
N LEU A 282 10.58 -19.41 -1.22
CA LEU A 282 9.49 -20.19 -1.81
C LEU A 282 8.47 -19.27 -2.51
N HIS A 283 8.04 -18.20 -1.85
CA HIS A 283 7.14 -17.21 -2.42
C HIS A 283 7.76 -16.47 -3.62
N ALA A 284 9.06 -16.15 -3.56
CA ALA A 284 9.75 -15.54 -4.69
C ALA A 284 9.78 -16.44 -5.94
N SER A 285 9.98 -17.75 -5.76
CA SER A 285 9.92 -18.73 -6.86
C SER A 285 8.51 -18.89 -7.43
N ALA A 286 7.49 -18.88 -6.56
CA ALA A 286 6.09 -18.91 -6.98
C ALA A 286 5.72 -17.69 -7.86
N VAL A 287 6.10 -16.48 -7.42
CA VAL A 287 5.88 -15.25 -8.18
C VAL A 287 6.57 -15.28 -9.54
N ALA A 288 7.84 -15.72 -9.60
CA ALA A 288 8.55 -15.87 -10.87
C ALA A 288 7.82 -16.85 -11.81
N SER A 289 7.33 -17.97 -11.27
CA SER A 289 6.57 -18.97 -12.03
C SER A 289 5.25 -18.41 -12.58
N LEU A 290 4.53 -17.59 -11.80
CA LEU A 290 3.32 -16.91 -12.23
C LEU A 290 3.59 -15.91 -13.37
N MET A 291 4.63 -15.08 -13.23
CA MET A 291 4.99 -14.07 -14.23
C MET A 291 5.34 -14.69 -15.60
N GLU A 292 6.03 -15.84 -15.58
CA GLU A 292 6.39 -16.58 -16.79
C GLU A 292 5.20 -17.32 -17.41
N SER A 293 4.29 -17.83 -16.56
CA SER A 293 3.22 -18.72 -17.00
C SER A 293 1.97 -17.98 -17.46
N ILE A 294 1.68 -16.77 -16.99
CA ILE A 294 0.48 -16.04 -17.44
C ILE A 294 0.70 -15.50 -18.84
N ARG A 295 0.02 -16.04 -19.85
CA ARG A 295 0.23 -15.68 -21.27
C ARG A 295 -0.51 -14.41 -21.73
N GLY A 296 -1.47 -13.92 -20.96
CA GLY A 296 -2.27 -12.73 -21.27
C GLY A 296 -1.68 -11.40 -20.79
N ALA A 297 -2.51 -10.35 -20.83
CA ALA A 297 -2.21 -9.03 -20.30
C ALA A 297 -1.96 -9.11 -18.79
N LEU A 298 -0.69 -9.01 -18.41
CA LEU A 298 -0.23 -9.09 -17.02
C LEU A 298 0.48 -7.79 -16.65
N ILE A 299 0.00 -7.17 -15.58
CA ILE A 299 0.65 -6.07 -14.88
C ILE A 299 1.08 -6.57 -13.51
N VAL A 300 2.29 -6.25 -13.09
CA VAL A 300 2.83 -6.59 -11.78
C VAL A 300 3.10 -5.29 -11.03
N SER A 301 2.43 -5.11 -9.89
CA SER A 301 2.69 -4.02 -8.95
C SER A 301 3.74 -4.48 -7.95
N THR A 302 4.88 -3.79 -7.89
CA THR A 302 6.00 -4.17 -7.01
C THR A 302 6.71 -2.92 -6.49
N PRO A 303 7.29 -2.90 -5.28
CA PRO A 303 8.13 -1.79 -4.84
C PRO A 303 9.44 -1.74 -5.62
N THR A 304 10.03 -2.92 -5.87
CA THR A 304 11.33 -3.08 -6.54
C THR A 304 11.24 -3.95 -7.80
N PRO A 305 12.08 -3.71 -8.82
CA PRO A 305 12.06 -4.47 -10.06
C PRO A 305 12.25 -5.98 -9.84
N ARG A 306 11.43 -6.81 -10.51
CA ARG A 306 11.55 -8.27 -10.50
C ARG A 306 12.10 -8.77 -11.83
N ARG A 307 12.93 -9.82 -11.79
CA ARG A 307 13.48 -10.42 -13.02
C ARG A 307 12.55 -11.51 -13.55
N CYS A 308 12.39 -11.55 -14.88
CA CYS A 308 11.87 -12.71 -15.60
C CYS A 308 13.02 -13.35 -16.39
N ALA A 309 12.99 -14.67 -16.51
CA ALA A 309 14.01 -15.46 -17.19
C ALA A 309 13.75 -15.56 -18.70
N TYR A 310 12.49 -15.70 -19.12
CA TYR A 310 12.15 -16.01 -20.52
C TYR A 310 11.18 -15.01 -21.15
N ARG A 311 10.38 -14.32 -20.33
CA ARG A 311 9.40 -13.34 -20.81
C ARG A 311 9.98 -11.91 -20.80
N PRO A 312 9.82 -11.12 -21.89
CA PRO A 312 10.27 -9.73 -21.88
C PRO A 312 9.49 -8.92 -20.84
N VAL A 313 10.20 -8.05 -20.13
CA VAL A 313 9.66 -7.17 -19.10
C VAL A 313 9.81 -5.72 -19.54
N ILE A 314 8.75 -4.94 -19.39
CA ILE A 314 8.79 -3.48 -19.53
C ILE A 314 8.52 -2.88 -18.16
N LEU A 315 9.39 -1.98 -17.74
CA LEU A 315 9.36 -1.39 -16.42
C LEU A 315 8.96 0.09 -16.50
N PHE A 316 8.04 0.48 -15.62
CA PHE A 316 7.65 1.86 -15.41
C PHE A 316 7.80 2.22 -13.94
N ASP A 317 8.55 3.27 -13.66
CA ASP A 317 8.61 3.86 -12.32
C ASP A 317 7.39 4.75 -12.09
N VAL A 318 6.54 4.33 -11.15
CA VAL A 318 5.33 5.05 -10.77
C VAL A 318 5.62 5.88 -9.53
N GLY A 319 5.85 7.17 -9.77
CA GLY A 319 5.96 8.17 -8.73
C GLY A 319 4.60 8.74 -8.33
N ARG A 320 4.59 9.47 -7.21
CA ARG A 320 3.47 10.34 -6.84
C ARG A 320 3.26 11.46 -7.86
N PRO A 321 2.04 12.05 -7.91
CA PRO A 321 1.79 13.20 -8.76
C PRO A 321 2.84 14.28 -8.53
N THR A 322 3.36 14.82 -9.62
CA THR A 322 4.28 15.96 -9.60
C THR A 322 3.59 17.17 -8.96
N ARG A 323 4.37 18.14 -8.49
CA ARG A 323 3.79 19.35 -7.86
C ARG A 323 2.79 20.07 -8.76
N ASN A 324 3.05 20.15 -10.07
CA ASN A 324 2.15 20.77 -11.02
C ASN A 324 0.82 20.00 -11.12
N GLU A 325 0.90 18.66 -11.10
CA GLU A 325 -0.29 17.80 -11.10
C GLU A 325 -1.04 17.89 -9.76
N GLN A 326 -0.35 17.95 -8.63
CA GLN A 326 -0.99 18.19 -7.33
C GLN A 326 -1.72 19.53 -7.30
N SER A 327 -1.10 20.60 -7.81
CA SER A 327 -1.76 21.90 -7.95
C SER A 327 -3.00 21.82 -8.85
N ALA A 328 -2.93 21.06 -9.95
CA ALA A 328 -4.09 20.85 -10.82
C ALA A 328 -5.22 20.09 -10.10
N ILE A 329 -4.90 19.03 -9.35
CA ILE A 329 -5.90 18.29 -8.55
C ILE A 329 -6.50 19.21 -7.48
N TRP A 330 -5.69 19.99 -6.76
CA TRP A 330 -6.20 20.94 -5.77
C TRP A 330 -7.15 21.96 -6.38
N SER A 331 -6.80 22.54 -7.54
CA SER A 331 -7.67 23.48 -8.26
C SER A 331 -8.96 22.82 -8.74
N GLU A 332 -8.89 21.57 -9.22
CA GLU A 332 -10.06 20.79 -9.63
C GLU A 332 -11.00 20.53 -8.45
N VAL A 333 -10.47 20.07 -7.31
CA VAL A 333 -11.28 19.64 -6.16
C VAL A 333 -11.82 20.81 -5.37
N LEU A 334 -11.06 21.89 -5.20
CA LEU A 334 -11.52 23.09 -4.49
C LEU A 334 -12.44 23.96 -5.35
N GLY A 335 -12.40 23.85 -6.67
CA GLY A 335 -13.26 24.60 -7.58
C GLY A 335 -13.24 26.11 -7.31
N ALA A 336 -14.42 26.70 -7.07
CA ALA A 336 -14.55 28.14 -6.76
C ALA A 336 -13.84 28.56 -5.46
N ALA A 337 -13.65 27.64 -4.51
CA ALA A 337 -12.95 27.90 -3.26
C ALA A 337 -11.43 27.98 -3.43
N ALA A 338 -10.87 27.67 -4.61
CA ALA A 338 -9.43 27.69 -4.86
C ALA A 338 -8.83 29.11 -4.93
N ALA A 339 -9.57 30.08 -5.47
CA ALA A 339 -9.09 31.45 -5.69
C ALA A 339 -8.62 32.16 -4.41
N PRO A 340 -9.38 32.16 -3.29
CA PRO A 340 -8.95 32.81 -2.04
C PRO A 340 -7.78 32.13 -1.35
N VAL A 341 -7.51 30.84 -1.62
CA VAL A 341 -6.47 30.04 -0.95
C VAL A 341 -5.29 29.66 -1.85
N ASN A 342 -5.17 30.25 -3.03
CA ASN A 342 -4.17 29.83 -4.02
C ASN A 342 -2.72 29.87 -3.49
N GLY A 343 -2.36 30.89 -2.70
CA GLY A 343 -1.04 30.95 -2.03
C GLY A 343 -0.84 29.87 -0.96
N ALA A 344 -1.92 29.46 -0.28
CA ALA A 344 -1.87 28.36 0.67
C ALA A 344 -1.69 27.02 -0.05
N VAL A 345 -2.37 26.79 -1.17
CA VAL A 345 -2.21 25.58 -2.01
C VAL A 345 -0.77 25.43 -2.51
N GLU A 346 -0.14 26.51 -2.98
CA GLU A 346 1.28 26.48 -3.35
C GLU A 346 2.18 26.07 -2.18
N THR A 347 1.87 26.54 -0.98
CA THR A 347 2.61 26.20 0.24
C THR A 347 2.40 24.73 0.60
N LEU A 348 1.17 24.22 0.54
CA LEU A 348 0.82 22.80 0.78
C LEU A 348 1.55 21.87 -0.18
N VAL A 349 1.47 22.11 -1.48
CA VAL A 349 2.14 21.31 -2.53
C VAL A 349 3.67 21.39 -2.41
N SER A 350 4.18 22.49 -1.84
CA SER A 350 5.61 22.62 -1.60
C SER A 350 6.12 21.81 -0.41
N GLN A 351 5.26 21.62 0.59
CA GLN A 351 5.55 20.94 1.84
C GLN A 351 5.23 19.45 1.75
N PHE A 352 3.99 19.10 1.43
CA PHE A 352 3.47 17.73 1.42
C PHE A 352 3.56 17.12 0.02
N GLN A 353 3.93 15.84 -0.05
CA GLN A 353 3.96 15.08 -1.30
C GLN A 353 2.80 14.09 -1.31
N LEU A 354 1.56 14.58 -1.47
CA LEU A 354 0.35 13.76 -1.39
C LEU A 354 0.05 13.06 -2.72
N ASN A 355 -0.62 11.90 -2.65
CA ASN A 355 -1.23 11.26 -3.81
C ASN A 355 -2.64 11.83 -4.08
N SER A 356 -3.22 11.43 -5.22
CA SER A 356 -4.51 11.99 -5.68
C SER A 356 -5.67 11.77 -4.70
N SER A 357 -5.77 10.58 -4.09
CA SER A 357 -6.82 10.26 -3.12
C SER A 357 -6.65 11.02 -1.80
N SER A 358 -5.41 11.19 -1.33
CA SER A 358 -5.11 11.97 -0.13
C SER A 358 -5.47 13.44 -0.32
N ILE A 359 -5.20 14.01 -1.51
CA ILE A 359 -5.62 15.38 -1.85
C ILE A 359 -7.15 15.49 -1.84
N ARG A 360 -7.84 14.58 -2.54
CA ARG A 360 -9.32 14.57 -2.60
C ARG A 360 -9.94 14.40 -1.21
N SER A 361 -9.38 13.52 -0.37
CA SER A 361 -9.85 13.27 0.99
C SER A 361 -9.61 14.47 1.90
N ALA A 362 -8.42 15.09 1.84
CA ALA A 362 -8.11 16.30 2.61
C ALA A 362 -9.03 17.47 2.22
N ALA A 363 -9.29 17.64 0.92
CA ALA A 363 -10.21 18.66 0.44
C ALA A 363 -11.65 18.39 0.89
N SER A 364 -12.17 17.16 0.71
CA SER A 364 -13.52 16.77 1.14
C SER A 364 -13.71 17.02 2.63
N GLN A 365 -12.76 16.59 3.47
CA GLN A 365 -12.82 16.81 4.91
C GLN A 365 -13.01 18.28 5.30
N VAL A 366 -12.38 19.20 4.56
CA VAL A 366 -12.49 20.64 4.85
C VAL A 366 -13.76 21.23 4.24
N LEU A 367 -14.10 20.87 2.99
CA LEU A 367 -15.29 21.36 2.29
C LEU A 367 -16.59 20.89 2.97
N ASP A 368 -16.67 19.62 3.39
CA ASP A 368 -17.82 19.04 4.09
C ASP A 368 -18.01 19.64 5.49
N ALA A 369 -16.93 20.15 6.08
CA ALA A 369 -16.95 20.84 7.37
C ALA A 369 -17.26 22.35 7.25
N MET A 370 -17.43 22.89 6.04
CA MET A 370 -17.86 24.27 5.84
C MET A 370 -19.38 24.38 6.01
N PRO A 371 -19.89 25.43 6.69
CA PRO A 371 -21.33 25.64 6.78
C PRO A 371 -21.94 25.81 5.38
N LEU A 372 -22.98 25.03 5.07
CA LEU A 372 -23.84 25.23 3.90
C LEU A 372 -24.60 26.55 4.05
N GLU A 373 -24.03 27.67 3.59
CA GLU A 373 -24.69 28.98 3.33
C GLU A 373 -25.79 29.45 4.32
N THR A 374 -25.73 29.06 5.60
CA THR A 374 -26.78 29.33 6.60
C THR A 374 -26.25 30.04 7.85
N ALA A 375 -25.33 30.97 7.64
CA ALA A 375 -25.11 32.15 8.49
C ALA A 375 -24.13 33.05 7.73
N GLY A 376 -24.49 34.32 7.48
CA GLY A 376 -23.80 35.23 6.57
C GLY A 376 -22.41 35.73 7.00
N ALA A 377 -21.53 34.83 7.45
CA ALA A 377 -20.11 35.06 7.59
C ALA A 377 -19.38 34.06 6.69
N GLU A 378 -18.87 34.52 5.55
CA GLU A 378 -17.91 33.73 4.77
C GLU A 378 -16.71 33.41 5.68
N PRO A 379 -16.29 32.14 5.80
CA PRO A 379 -15.12 31.79 6.59
C PRO A 379 -13.90 32.52 6.03
N ALA A 380 -13.10 33.10 6.93
CA ALA A 380 -11.91 33.83 6.52
C ALA A 380 -10.97 32.89 5.72
N PRO A 381 -10.34 33.35 4.62
CA PRO A 381 -9.41 32.54 3.84
C PRO A 381 -8.27 31.91 4.66
N GLU A 382 -7.85 32.56 5.75
CA GLU A 382 -6.83 32.06 6.67
C GLU A 382 -7.28 30.81 7.45
N ASP A 383 -8.55 30.75 7.87
CA ASP A 383 -9.10 29.59 8.59
C ASP A 383 -9.19 28.36 7.69
N VAL A 384 -9.51 28.56 6.41
CA VAL A 384 -9.57 27.47 5.41
C VAL A 384 -8.16 26.94 5.13
N ALA A 385 -7.17 27.82 4.98
CA ALA A 385 -5.77 27.43 4.78
C ALA A 385 -5.24 26.59 5.96
N ASP A 386 -5.55 27.00 7.19
CA ASP A 386 -5.15 26.28 8.41
C ASP A 386 -5.82 24.91 8.53
N LYS A 387 -7.12 24.81 8.20
CA LYS A 387 -7.84 23.53 8.14
C LYS A 387 -7.25 22.60 7.07
N LEU A 388 -6.95 23.12 5.87
CA LEU A 388 -6.32 22.35 4.79
C LEU A 388 -4.92 21.87 5.19
N TRP A 389 -4.12 22.70 5.85
CA TRP A 389 -2.82 22.29 6.38
C TRP A 389 -2.94 21.12 7.36
N ASN A 390 -3.86 21.22 8.32
CA ASN A 390 -4.09 20.16 9.29
C ASN A 390 -4.62 18.87 8.65
N ALA A 391 -5.51 18.98 7.67
CA ALA A 391 -6.00 17.83 6.91
C ALA A 391 -4.86 17.17 6.09
N CYS A 392 -4.04 17.96 5.40
CA CYS A 392 -2.86 17.46 4.70
C CYS A 392 -1.90 16.76 5.65
N ARG A 393 -1.58 17.38 6.79
CA ARG A 393 -0.72 16.78 7.82
C ARG A 393 -1.26 15.43 8.30
N LEU A 394 -2.57 15.33 8.52
CA LEU A 394 -3.23 14.08 8.94
C LEU A 394 -3.16 12.99 7.87
N GLN A 395 -3.43 13.33 6.61
CA GLN A 395 -3.35 12.38 5.48
C GLN A 395 -1.92 11.95 5.16
N ALA A 396 -0.96 12.85 5.35
CA ALA A 396 0.45 12.59 5.07
C ALA A 396 1.16 11.80 6.18
N ARG A 397 0.49 11.47 7.30
CA ARG A 397 1.12 10.81 8.45
C ARG A 397 1.84 9.52 8.06
N PRO A 398 3.17 9.45 8.22
CA PRO A 398 3.92 8.23 7.98
C PRO A 398 3.42 7.07 8.85
N ARG A 399 3.18 5.91 8.22
CA ARG A 399 2.90 4.65 8.92
C ARG A 399 4.22 3.97 9.28
N LEU A 400 4.82 4.40 10.39
CA LEU A 400 6.11 3.90 10.88
C LEU A 400 5.92 2.84 11.98
N GLU A 401 5.15 1.79 11.67
CA GLU A 401 4.79 0.71 12.60
C GLU A 401 6.03 0.13 13.28
N GLY A 402 6.12 0.27 14.61
CA GLY A 402 7.21 -0.27 15.43
C GLY A 402 8.61 0.35 15.24
N LEU A 403 8.81 1.19 14.22
CA LEU A 403 10.12 1.78 13.89
C LEU A 403 10.32 3.20 14.42
N ALA A 404 9.23 3.94 14.66
CA ALA A 404 9.28 5.29 15.21
C ALA A 404 8.08 5.58 16.12
N GLN A 405 8.32 6.39 17.14
CA GLN A 405 7.29 6.87 18.06
C GLN A 405 6.92 8.31 17.70
N ARG A 406 5.64 8.58 17.43
CA ARG A 406 5.16 9.96 17.31
C ARG A 406 5.19 10.64 18.69
N ILE A 407 5.81 11.81 18.78
CA ILE A 407 5.78 12.66 19.97
C ILE A 407 4.61 13.63 19.84
N GLU A 408 3.76 13.71 20.86
CA GLU A 408 2.79 14.79 21.00
C GLU A 408 3.52 16.05 21.45
N THR A 409 3.38 17.12 20.68
CA THR A 409 4.19 18.32 20.82
C THR A 409 3.46 19.33 21.69
N ASP A 410 3.86 19.39 22.96
CA ASP A 410 3.28 20.32 23.95
C ASP A 410 4.17 21.55 24.18
N ALA A 411 5.45 21.48 23.81
CA ALA A 411 6.40 22.55 24.07
C ALA A 411 6.34 23.67 23.00
N GLU A 412 6.43 24.91 23.47
CA GLU A 412 6.58 26.11 22.65
C GLU A 412 7.96 26.78 22.85
N TRP A 413 8.26 27.78 22.01
CA TRP A 413 9.44 28.64 22.17
C TRP A 413 9.53 29.32 23.53
N SER A 414 8.36 29.61 24.10
CA SER A 414 8.19 30.23 25.41
C SER A 414 8.65 29.29 26.52
N ASP A 415 8.59 27.97 26.37
CA ASP A 415 9.02 26.98 27.37
C ASP A 415 10.52 26.74 27.34
N LEU A 416 11.17 26.97 26.20
CA LEU A 416 12.58 26.68 26.00
C LEU A 416 13.49 27.70 26.70
N VAL A 417 14.17 27.26 27.77
CA VAL A 417 15.19 28.04 28.48
C VAL A 417 16.58 27.68 27.96
N LEU A 418 17.08 28.46 27.00
CA LEU A 418 18.41 28.33 26.40
C LEU A 418 19.08 29.70 26.26
N PRO A 419 20.43 29.77 26.16
CA PRO A 419 21.09 31.02 25.84
C PRO A 419 20.70 31.52 24.43
N GLU A 420 20.71 32.84 24.25
CA GLU A 420 20.13 33.47 23.05
C GLU A 420 20.84 33.04 21.76
N ALA A 421 22.16 32.83 21.79
CA ALA A 421 22.91 32.36 20.62
C ALA A 421 22.37 31.02 20.08
N GLN A 422 22.07 30.07 20.97
CA GLN A 422 21.50 28.77 20.62
C GLN A 422 20.08 28.91 20.09
N LYS A 423 19.25 29.79 20.71
CA LYS A 423 17.90 30.10 20.22
C LYS A 423 17.93 30.67 18.80
N GLN A 424 18.89 31.53 18.50
CA GLN A 424 19.06 32.09 17.15
C GLN A 424 19.39 31.01 16.11
N ILE A 425 20.25 30.04 16.45
CA ILE A 425 20.53 28.91 15.53
C ILE A 425 19.27 28.07 15.30
N LEU A 426 18.49 27.76 16.34
CA LEU A 426 17.23 27.03 16.18
C LEU A 426 16.22 27.80 15.31
N ARG A 427 16.11 29.13 15.49
CA ARG A 427 15.28 29.97 14.59
C ARG A 427 15.77 29.93 13.14
N GLN A 428 17.10 29.89 12.91
CA GLN A 428 17.65 29.73 11.56
C GLN A 428 17.29 28.38 10.93
N VAL A 429 17.25 27.31 11.73
CA VAL A 429 16.77 25.99 11.28
C VAL A 429 15.31 26.11 10.81
N ALA A 430 14.43 26.68 11.64
CA ALA A 430 13.01 26.87 11.29
C ALA A 430 12.82 27.73 10.02
N VAL A 431 13.59 28.82 9.88
CA VAL A 431 13.58 29.67 8.69
C VAL A 431 13.98 28.89 7.43
N GLN A 432 15.04 28.09 7.50
CA GLN A 432 15.48 27.31 6.33
C GLN A 432 14.46 26.25 5.92
N VAL A 433 13.81 25.57 6.88
CA VAL A 433 12.75 24.60 6.57
C VAL A 433 11.60 25.31 5.84
N ARG A 434 11.13 26.43 6.37
CA ARG A 434 10.02 27.21 5.81
C ARG A 434 10.32 27.79 4.42
N GLN A 435 11.52 28.33 4.23
CA GLN A 435 11.91 29.02 2.99
C GLN A 435 12.54 28.09 1.94
N ARG A 436 12.67 26.80 2.24
CA ARG A 436 13.35 25.83 1.38
C ARG A 436 12.84 25.83 -0.05
N SER A 437 11.52 25.75 -0.24
CA SER A 437 10.90 25.69 -1.56
C SER A 437 11.25 26.93 -2.39
N LYS A 438 11.17 28.11 -1.78
CA LYS A 438 11.49 29.38 -2.43
C LYS A 438 12.96 29.44 -2.86
N VAL A 439 13.89 29.13 -1.96
CA VAL A 439 15.34 29.21 -2.25
C VAL A 439 15.78 28.15 -3.26
N TYR A 440 15.39 26.90 -3.06
CA TYR A 440 15.86 25.80 -3.91
C TYR A 440 15.19 25.75 -5.27
N ARG A 441 13.89 26.06 -5.35
CA ARG A 441 13.13 25.99 -6.60
C ARG A 441 12.98 27.36 -7.24
N THR A 442 12.32 28.30 -6.57
CA THR A 442 11.99 29.61 -7.17
C THR A 442 13.25 30.42 -7.49
N TRP A 443 14.26 30.40 -6.62
CA TRP A 443 15.55 31.03 -6.88
C TRP A 443 16.57 30.08 -7.55
N GLY A 444 16.16 28.83 -7.82
CA GLY A 444 16.91 27.89 -8.65
C GLY A 444 18.17 27.28 -8.03
N PHE A 445 18.42 27.42 -6.72
CA PHE A 445 19.65 26.89 -6.10
C PHE A 445 19.81 25.36 -6.23
N ALA A 446 18.70 24.60 -6.31
CA ALA A 446 18.75 23.15 -6.54
C ALA A 446 19.31 22.77 -7.93
N SER A 447 19.23 23.65 -8.93
CA SER A 447 19.78 23.38 -10.26
C SER A 447 21.31 23.36 -10.29
N ARG A 448 21.95 24.00 -9.30
CA ARG A 448 23.41 24.12 -9.19
C ARG A 448 24.05 23.04 -8.31
N SER A 449 23.28 22.39 -7.45
CA SER A 449 23.71 21.24 -6.64
C SER A 449 22.51 20.36 -6.29
N SER A 450 22.54 19.10 -6.73
CA SER A 450 21.55 18.08 -6.37
C SER A 450 21.83 17.41 -5.01
N ARG A 451 23.00 17.64 -4.42
CA ARG A 451 23.42 17.05 -3.13
C ARG A 451 23.23 18.05 -1.98
N GLY A 452 22.82 17.54 -0.81
CA GLY A 452 22.76 18.32 0.44
C GLY A 452 21.58 19.29 0.55
N LEU A 453 20.46 18.99 -0.13
CA LEU A 453 19.23 19.78 -0.02
C LEU A 453 18.44 19.44 1.26
N GLY A 454 18.78 18.33 1.93
CA GLY A 454 18.26 18.01 3.25
C GLY A 454 18.73 19.00 4.32
N ILE A 455 17.89 19.17 5.34
CA ILE A 455 18.22 20.02 6.49
C ILE A 455 18.52 19.07 7.65
N SER A 456 19.80 18.94 7.99
CA SER A 456 20.29 18.14 9.10
C SER A 456 20.74 19.02 10.26
N ALA A 457 20.34 18.65 11.47
CA ALA A 457 20.74 19.32 12.70
C ALA A 457 21.28 18.30 13.71
N LEU A 458 22.32 18.68 14.46
CA LEU A 458 22.86 17.92 15.59
C LEU A 458 22.63 18.73 16.87
N PHE A 459 21.89 18.15 17.80
CA PHE A 459 21.63 18.67 19.14
C PHE A 459 22.52 17.95 20.13
N ALA A 460 23.53 18.67 20.65
CA ALA A 460 24.57 18.08 21.47
C ALA A 460 24.62 18.73 22.86
N GLY A 461 24.59 17.92 23.91
CA GLY A 461 24.72 18.41 25.29
C GLY A 461 24.33 17.35 26.32
N PRO A 462 24.59 17.60 27.62
CA PRO A 462 24.27 16.64 28.69
C PRO A 462 22.81 16.16 28.67
N SER A 463 22.53 15.05 29.35
CA SER A 463 21.15 14.59 29.53
C SER A 463 20.32 15.64 30.29
N GLY A 464 19.04 15.77 29.94
CA GLY A 464 18.11 16.69 30.63
C GLY A 464 18.29 18.19 30.32
N THR A 465 19.06 18.58 29.30
CA THR A 465 19.25 20.01 28.91
C THR A 465 18.24 20.54 27.88
N GLY A 466 17.19 19.79 27.56
CA GLY A 466 16.10 20.26 26.69
C GLY A 466 16.25 19.97 25.20
N LYS A 467 17.09 19.00 24.79
CA LYS A 467 17.25 18.59 23.38
C LYS A 467 15.92 18.17 22.73
N THR A 468 15.19 17.25 23.36
CA THR A 468 13.88 16.77 22.88
C THR A 468 12.84 17.88 22.89
N MET A 469 12.79 18.68 23.96
CA MET A 469 11.90 19.84 24.07
C MET A 469 12.16 20.90 22.98
N ALA A 470 13.40 21.11 22.56
CA ALA A 470 13.70 22.00 21.43
C ALA A 470 13.20 21.43 20.10
N SER A 471 13.25 20.11 19.90
CA SER A 471 12.65 19.45 18.73
C SER A 471 11.12 19.61 18.73
N GLU A 472 10.47 19.48 19.89
CA GLU A 472 9.03 19.74 20.05
C GLU A 472 8.69 21.20 19.72
N ALA A 473 9.45 22.17 20.24
CA ALA A 473 9.23 23.58 19.93
C ALA A 473 9.37 23.91 18.43
N LEU A 474 10.35 23.28 17.74
CA LEU A 474 10.50 23.40 16.29
C LEU A 474 9.31 22.77 15.54
N SER A 475 8.82 21.62 16.00
CA SER A 475 7.65 20.94 15.45
C SER A 475 6.39 21.77 15.59
N SER A 476 6.15 22.36 16.76
CA SER A 476 5.05 23.29 17.03
C SER A 476 5.11 24.53 16.12
N GLU A 477 6.28 25.16 15.98
CA GLU A 477 6.43 26.35 15.12
C GLU A 477 6.23 26.03 13.62
N LEU A 478 6.76 24.90 13.17
CA LEU A 478 6.66 24.46 11.78
C LEU A 478 5.31 23.81 11.47
N ARG A 479 4.50 23.51 12.50
CA ARG A 479 3.23 22.78 12.42
C ARG A 479 3.37 21.42 11.72
N LEU A 480 4.48 20.71 11.96
CA LEU A 480 4.79 19.40 11.38
C LEU A 480 4.84 18.33 12.47
N ASP A 481 4.44 17.09 12.15
CA ASP A 481 4.50 15.99 13.12
C ASP A 481 5.96 15.61 13.45
N LEU A 482 6.23 15.31 14.73
CA LEU A 482 7.54 14.89 15.24
C LEU A 482 7.58 13.38 15.49
N TYR A 483 8.57 12.71 14.91
CA TYR A 483 8.80 11.27 15.10
C TYR A 483 10.15 11.04 15.76
N ARG A 484 10.15 10.35 16.90
CA ARG A 484 11.35 9.88 17.58
C ARG A 484 11.73 8.48 17.11
N ILE A 485 12.98 8.33 16.70
CA ILE A 485 13.60 7.09 16.29
C ILE A 485 14.71 6.80 17.29
N ASP A 486 14.56 5.70 18.02
CA ASP A 486 15.61 5.20 18.90
C ASP A 486 16.61 4.40 18.06
N LEU A 487 17.79 4.98 17.83
CA LEU A 487 18.82 4.33 17.01
C LEU A 487 19.31 3.02 17.63
N SER A 488 19.22 2.85 18.95
CA SER A 488 19.60 1.59 19.61
C SER A 488 18.68 0.43 19.25
N GLN A 489 17.41 0.72 18.91
CA GLN A 489 16.40 -0.28 18.53
C GLN A 489 16.42 -0.60 17.03
N VAL A 490 16.81 0.37 16.20
CA VAL A 490 16.87 0.22 14.73
C VAL A 490 18.12 -0.55 14.28
N VAL A 491 19.21 -0.47 15.06
CA VAL A 491 20.48 -1.13 14.77
C VAL A 491 20.40 -2.60 15.17
N SER A 492 20.32 -3.47 14.16
CA SER A 492 20.21 -4.92 14.33
C SER A 492 21.58 -5.60 14.36
N LYS A 493 21.64 -6.81 14.93
CA LYS A 493 22.81 -7.69 14.82
C LYS A 493 22.94 -8.29 13.40
N TYR A 494 21.89 -8.22 12.58
CA TYR A 494 21.85 -8.77 11.24
C TYR A 494 22.23 -7.73 10.19
N ILE A 495 23.27 -8.04 9.40
CA ILE A 495 23.83 -7.15 8.39
C ILE A 495 22.76 -6.81 7.33
N GLY A 496 22.58 -5.52 7.04
CA GLY A 496 21.67 -5.01 6.00
C GLY A 496 20.23 -4.74 6.46
N GLU A 497 19.82 -5.24 7.63
CA GLU A 497 18.50 -4.97 8.20
C GLU A 497 18.38 -3.52 8.69
N THR A 498 19.44 -2.98 9.30
CA THR A 498 19.53 -1.58 9.72
C THR A 498 19.33 -0.63 8.53
N GLU A 499 19.96 -0.89 7.37
CA GLU A 499 19.79 -0.08 6.15
C GLU A 499 18.36 -0.16 5.61
N LYS A 500 17.75 -1.35 5.62
CA LYS A 500 16.35 -1.53 5.20
C LYS A 500 15.40 -0.73 6.10
N ASN A 501 15.60 -0.79 7.41
CA ASN A 501 14.78 -0.07 8.39
C ASN A 501 14.95 1.44 8.29
N LEU A 502 16.19 1.94 8.20
CA LEU A 502 16.46 3.36 7.94
C LEU A 502 15.86 3.79 6.60
N GLY A 503 15.97 2.96 5.57
CA GLY A 503 15.34 3.17 4.26
C GLY A 503 13.85 3.43 4.39
N ARG A 504 13.13 2.48 5.02
CA ARG A 504 11.69 2.56 5.31
C ARG A 504 11.32 3.82 6.10
N ILE A 505 12.09 4.19 7.13
CA ILE A 505 11.84 5.38 7.96
C ILE A 505 11.87 6.64 7.10
N PHE A 506 12.94 6.86 6.35
CA PHE A 506 13.09 8.05 5.52
C PHE A 506 12.13 8.07 4.33
N ASP A 507 11.86 6.91 3.71
CA ASP A 507 10.93 6.82 2.58
C ASP A 507 9.51 7.19 3.03
N ALA A 508 9.04 6.62 4.14
CA ALA A 508 7.74 6.96 4.70
C ALA A 508 7.70 8.41 5.22
N ALA A 509 8.80 8.97 5.72
CA ALA A 509 8.85 10.34 6.19
C ALA A 509 8.88 11.39 5.06
N ASP A 510 9.41 11.04 3.88
CA ASP A 510 9.42 11.91 2.68
C ASP A 510 8.01 12.12 2.13
N GLU A 511 7.08 11.20 2.45
CA GLU A 511 5.66 11.28 2.14
C GLU A 511 4.96 12.36 3.00
N GLY A 512 5.30 12.41 4.29
CA GLY A 512 4.59 13.16 5.32
C GLY A 512 5.08 14.55 5.64
N ALA A 513 6.26 14.91 5.13
CA ALA A 513 6.96 16.13 5.49
C ALA A 513 7.15 16.29 7.02
N ALA A 514 7.53 15.19 7.69
CA ALA A 514 7.69 15.12 9.14
C ALA A 514 9.06 15.64 9.61
N ILE A 515 9.19 15.82 10.93
CA ILE A 515 10.49 16.02 11.59
C ILE A 515 10.94 14.67 12.17
N LEU A 516 12.13 14.23 11.81
CA LEU A 516 12.73 12.99 12.29
C LEU A 516 13.75 13.30 13.39
N LEU A 517 13.50 12.83 14.60
CA LEU A 517 14.38 12.93 15.75
C LEU A 517 15.04 11.58 16.01
N PHE A 518 16.29 11.45 15.57
CA PHE A 518 17.14 10.31 15.85
C PHE A 518 17.80 10.51 17.22
N ASP A 519 17.31 9.78 18.21
CA ASP A 519 17.79 9.86 19.59
C ASP A 519 19.00 8.94 19.81
N GLU A 520 19.85 9.28 20.77
CA GLU A 520 21.03 8.48 21.18
C GLU A 520 22.02 8.17 20.04
N ALA A 521 22.34 9.18 19.23
CA ALA A 521 23.30 9.03 18.14
C ALA A 521 24.65 8.42 18.60
N ASP A 522 25.08 8.68 19.84
CA ASP A 522 26.32 8.10 20.39
C ASP A 522 26.33 6.56 20.45
N ALA A 523 25.19 5.89 20.40
CA ALA A 523 25.12 4.43 20.24
C ALA A 523 25.70 3.97 18.89
N LEU A 524 25.48 4.76 17.82
CA LEU A 524 26.07 4.53 16.50
C LEU A 524 27.50 5.05 16.38
N PHE A 525 27.83 6.16 17.03
CA PHE A 525 29.07 6.92 16.78
C PHE A 525 30.14 6.82 17.88
N GLY A 526 29.96 6.01 18.92
CA GLY A 526 30.93 5.89 20.01
C GLY A 526 32.34 5.58 19.50
N LYS A 527 33.37 6.25 20.06
CA LYS A 527 34.79 6.05 19.71
C LYS A 527 35.14 4.56 19.67
N ARG A 528 35.28 3.98 18.48
CA ARG A 528 35.87 2.66 18.31
C ARG A 528 37.34 2.85 17.97
N THR A 529 38.18 2.51 18.93
CA THR A 529 39.63 2.36 18.79
C THR A 529 39.96 1.41 17.64
N GLU A 530 40.93 1.82 16.82
CA GLU A 530 41.72 1.03 15.85
C GLU A 530 41.07 -0.25 15.30
N VAL A 531 40.70 -0.18 14.01
CA VAL A 531 40.31 -1.27 13.13
C VAL A 531 41.03 -2.58 13.46
N LYS A 532 40.37 -3.49 14.16
CA LYS A 532 40.85 -4.86 14.36
C LYS A 532 39.85 -5.93 13.93
N ASP A 533 38.57 -5.60 13.73
CA ASP A 533 37.55 -6.61 13.44
C ASP A 533 36.64 -6.30 12.25
N SER A 534 36.09 -7.37 11.66
CA SER A 534 35.19 -7.31 10.50
C SER A 534 33.88 -6.56 10.80
N HIS A 535 33.42 -6.58 12.05
CA HIS A 535 32.24 -5.84 12.52
C HIS A 535 32.38 -4.31 12.49
N ASP A 536 33.59 -3.76 12.63
CA ASP A 536 33.80 -2.30 12.63
C ASP A 536 33.69 -1.66 11.24
N ARG A 537 33.92 -2.44 10.17
CA ARG A 537 33.67 -1.98 8.81
C ARG A 537 32.18 -1.79 8.53
N TYR A 538 31.31 -2.64 9.08
CA TYR A 538 29.87 -2.57 8.84
C TYR A 538 29.21 -1.39 9.55
N ALA A 539 29.66 -1.04 10.76
CA ALA A 539 29.15 0.15 11.47
C ALA A 539 29.44 1.48 10.73
N ASN A 540 30.61 1.59 10.08
CA ASN A 540 30.94 2.76 9.25
C ASN A 540 30.05 2.87 8.00
N ILE A 541 29.62 1.73 7.44
CA ILE A 541 28.70 1.68 6.31
C ILE A 541 27.31 2.16 6.74
N GLU A 542 26.79 1.70 7.88
CA GLU A 542 25.50 2.12 8.43
C GLU A 542 25.45 3.62 8.75
N VAL A 543 26.51 4.15 9.37
CA VAL A 543 26.68 5.59 9.62
C VAL A 543 26.69 6.38 8.31
N SER A 544 27.43 5.90 7.32
CA SER A 544 27.51 6.55 6.01
C SER A 544 26.16 6.57 5.29
N TYR A 545 25.40 5.47 5.40
CA TYR A 545 24.05 5.34 4.87
C TYR A 545 23.09 6.31 5.56
N LEU A 546 23.07 6.36 6.89
CA LEU A 546 22.25 7.31 7.65
C LEU A 546 22.50 8.76 7.22
N LEU A 547 23.77 9.17 7.15
CA LEU A 547 24.15 10.51 6.70
C LEU A 547 23.71 10.79 5.27
N GLN A 548 23.91 9.84 4.36
CA GLN A 548 23.47 9.98 2.97
C GLN A 548 21.95 10.15 2.89
N ARG A 549 21.18 9.37 3.66
CA ARG A 549 19.72 9.49 3.72
C ARG A 549 19.31 10.83 4.33
N MET A 550 19.96 11.31 5.39
CA MET A 550 19.69 12.63 5.98
C MET A 550 19.98 13.80 5.01
N GLU A 551 21.02 13.69 4.18
CA GLU A 551 21.35 14.69 3.16
C GLU A 551 20.35 14.71 1.98
N ALA A 552 19.76 13.55 1.68
CA ALA A 552 18.75 13.38 0.64
C ALA A 552 17.33 13.72 1.13
N TYR A 553 17.07 13.53 2.43
CA TYR A 553 15.76 13.68 3.04
C TYR A 553 15.20 15.08 2.86
N ARG A 554 13.97 15.17 2.32
CA ARG A 554 13.30 16.45 2.08
C ARG A 554 12.47 16.89 3.29
N GLY A 555 12.91 16.57 4.50
CA GLY A 555 12.38 17.13 5.75
C GLY A 555 13.49 17.67 6.64
N LEU A 556 13.20 17.78 7.94
CA LEU A 556 14.18 18.12 8.97
C LEU A 556 14.57 16.85 9.70
N ALA A 557 15.86 16.48 9.63
CA ALA A 557 16.42 15.37 10.40
C ALA A 557 17.30 15.92 11.53
N ILE A 558 16.93 15.60 12.76
CA ILE A 558 17.60 16.02 14.00
C ILE A 558 18.26 14.80 14.62
N LEU A 559 19.55 14.89 14.92
CA LEU A 559 20.27 13.92 15.73
C LEU A 559 20.49 14.48 17.12
N THR A 560 20.28 13.70 18.17
CA THR A 560 20.68 14.07 19.53
C THR A 560 21.89 13.27 19.97
N THR A 561 22.78 13.89 20.75
CA THR A 561 23.86 13.16 21.41
C THR A 561 24.20 13.79 22.75
N ASN A 562 24.59 12.94 23.71
CA ASN A 562 25.15 13.39 24.97
C ASN A 562 26.66 13.66 24.90
N ARG A 563 27.35 13.14 23.87
CA ARG A 563 28.82 13.11 23.79
C ARG A 563 29.33 13.70 22.46
N LYS A 564 29.25 15.03 22.30
CA LYS A 564 29.77 15.72 21.10
C LYS A 564 31.21 15.31 20.72
N ASN A 565 32.08 15.19 21.72
CA ASN A 565 33.51 14.90 21.53
C ASN A 565 33.79 13.45 21.07
N ALA A 566 32.77 12.58 21.05
CA ALA A 566 32.89 11.23 20.49
C ALA A 566 32.73 11.22 18.96
N LEU A 567 32.08 12.23 18.39
CA LEU A 567 31.85 12.35 16.95
C LEU A 567 33.12 12.81 16.22
N ASP A 568 33.38 12.22 15.05
CA ASP A 568 34.51 12.63 14.22
C ASP A 568 34.26 13.98 13.51
N GLN A 569 35.34 14.60 13.00
CA GLN A 569 35.25 15.87 12.30
C GLN A 569 34.67 15.75 10.88
N ALA A 570 34.74 14.58 10.25
CA ALA A 570 34.19 14.37 8.91
C ALA A 570 32.65 14.36 8.93
N PHE A 571 32.08 13.78 9.97
CA PHE A 571 30.67 13.74 10.32
C PHE A 571 30.13 15.15 10.55
N LEU A 572 30.78 15.92 11.43
CA LEU A 572 30.33 17.28 11.75
C LEU A 572 30.30 18.19 10.52
N ARG A 573 31.17 17.98 9.53
CA ARG A 573 31.17 18.74 8.26
C ARG A 573 29.96 18.46 7.37
N ARG A 574 29.32 17.29 7.53
CA ARG A 574 28.13 16.88 6.75
C ARG A 574 26.83 17.32 7.41
N ILE A 575 26.86 17.63 8.70
CA ILE A 575 25.71 18.19 9.42
C ILE A 575 25.64 19.70 9.19
N ARG A 576 24.47 20.19 8.79
CA ARG A 576 24.29 21.60 8.44
C ARG A 576 24.23 22.53 9.64
N PHE A 577 23.59 22.09 10.71
CA PHE A 577 23.45 22.86 11.94
C PHE A 577 23.94 22.08 13.15
N VAL A 578 24.76 22.71 13.99
CA VAL A 578 25.17 22.13 15.27
C VAL A 578 24.72 23.07 16.38
N VAL A 579 23.81 22.58 17.22
CA VAL A 579 23.26 23.32 18.35
C VAL A 579 23.79 22.68 19.64
N GLU A 580 24.55 23.46 20.41
CA GLU A 580 25.02 23.03 21.72
C GLU A 580 24.01 23.36 22.80
N PHE A 581 23.68 22.40 23.65
CA PHE A 581 22.78 22.54 24.79
C PHE A 581 23.62 22.52 26.07
N PRO A 582 24.16 23.68 26.49
CA PRO A 582 25.01 23.74 27.67
C PRO A 582 24.24 23.41 28.94
N PHE A 583 24.97 23.02 29.98
CA PHE A 583 24.37 22.87 31.30
C PHE A 583 23.85 24.24 31.79
N PRO A 584 22.62 24.34 32.34
CA PRO A 584 22.01 25.62 32.65
C PRO A 584 22.74 26.33 33.79
N GLN A 585 23.04 27.61 33.59
CA GLN A 585 23.60 28.50 34.62
C GLN A 585 22.53 28.91 35.64
N SER A 586 22.94 29.52 36.75
CA SER A 586 22.03 29.93 37.84
C SER A 586 20.80 30.72 37.35
N ALA A 587 21.00 31.73 36.49
CA ALA A 587 19.89 32.53 35.96
C ALA A 587 18.88 31.68 35.14
N GLN A 588 19.38 30.72 34.36
CA GLN A 588 18.55 29.81 33.57
C GLN A 588 17.83 28.81 34.47
N ARG A 589 18.48 28.27 35.51
CA ARG A 589 17.83 27.39 36.48
C ARG A 589 16.71 28.10 37.25
N ALA A 590 16.91 29.36 37.62
CA ALA A 590 15.85 30.18 38.22
C ALA A 590 14.63 30.32 37.29
N GLU A 591 14.86 30.51 35.99
CA GLU A 591 13.79 30.55 34.98
C GLU A 591 13.07 29.20 34.86
N ILE A 592 13.81 28.10 34.82
CA ILE A 592 13.23 26.74 34.77
C ILE A 592 12.34 26.52 36.00
N TRP A 593 12.83 26.83 37.22
CA TRP A 593 12.04 26.72 38.45
C TRP A 593 10.77 27.58 38.44
N ARG A 594 10.79 28.76 37.80
CA ARG A 594 9.60 29.61 37.66
C ARG A 594 8.54 29.02 36.74
N ARG A 595 8.92 28.13 35.82
CA ARG A 595 8.03 27.57 34.78
C ARG A 595 7.65 26.11 35.02
N VAL A 596 8.39 25.41 35.87
CA VAL A 596 8.21 23.96 36.06
C VAL A 596 6.86 23.60 36.66
N PHE A 597 6.25 24.51 37.43
CA PHE A 597 4.95 24.29 38.06
C PHE A 597 3.83 24.83 37.16
N PRO A 598 2.82 24.01 36.82
CA PRO A 598 1.58 24.50 36.20
C PRO A 598 0.93 25.61 37.04
N ARG A 599 0.23 26.54 36.40
CA ARG A 599 -0.42 27.69 37.07
C ARG A 599 -1.39 27.29 38.18
N GLU A 600 -2.00 26.13 38.05
CA GLU A 600 -2.98 25.58 39.02
C GLU A 600 -2.30 24.96 40.26
N THR A 601 -0.99 24.78 40.25
CA THR A 601 -0.27 24.16 41.36
C THR A 601 -0.25 25.12 42.55
N PRO A 602 -0.80 24.74 43.72
CA PRO A 602 -0.70 25.57 44.91
C PRO A 602 0.76 25.58 45.37
N THR A 603 1.39 26.76 45.37
CA THR A 603 2.78 26.94 45.80
C THR A 603 2.85 27.99 46.91
N GLU A 604 3.71 27.77 47.91
CA GLU A 604 3.86 28.68 49.04
C GLU A 604 5.33 28.85 49.41
N GLY A 605 5.78 30.10 49.51
CA GLY A 605 7.11 30.43 50.03
C GLY A 605 8.30 29.99 49.16
N LEU A 606 8.08 29.66 47.89
CA LEU A 606 9.14 29.22 46.96
C LEU A 606 10.11 30.38 46.63
N ARG A 607 11.41 30.15 46.85
CA ARG A 607 12.47 31.15 46.59
C ARG A 607 13.33 30.70 45.41
N MET A 608 12.97 31.16 44.22
CA MET A 608 13.56 30.71 42.95
C MET A 608 15.07 30.96 42.86
N GLU A 609 15.55 32.05 43.44
CA GLU A 609 16.98 32.40 43.48
C GLU A 609 17.78 31.43 44.36
N ARG A 610 17.14 30.83 45.38
CA ARG A 610 17.75 29.79 46.23
C ARG A 610 17.71 28.44 45.55
N LEU A 611 16.58 28.09 44.93
CA LEU A 611 16.42 26.86 44.16
C LEU A 611 17.41 26.79 42.98
N ALA A 612 17.73 27.94 42.39
CA ALA A 612 18.71 28.07 41.31
C ALA A 612 20.15 27.72 41.71
N ARG A 613 20.48 27.68 43.00
CA ARG A 613 21.81 27.27 43.49
C ARG A 613 22.06 25.77 43.26
N LEU A 614 21.00 24.96 43.27
CA LEU A 614 21.08 23.53 43.00
C LEU A 614 21.66 23.28 41.61
N ASN A 615 22.75 22.51 41.53
CA ASN A 615 23.39 22.20 40.26
C ASN A 615 22.67 21.05 39.53
N ALA A 616 21.48 21.32 39.01
CA ALA A 616 20.63 20.34 38.35
C ALA A 616 20.33 20.72 36.89
N SER A 617 20.16 19.71 36.03
CA SER A 617 19.66 19.90 34.67
C SER A 617 18.17 20.26 34.68
N GLY A 618 17.63 20.76 33.57
CA GLY A 618 16.20 21.06 33.46
C GLY A 618 15.31 19.82 33.67
N GLY A 619 15.74 18.67 33.16
CA GLY A 619 15.06 17.39 33.38
C GLY A 619 15.04 16.98 34.86
N ASN A 620 16.15 17.16 35.57
CA ASN A 620 16.21 16.88 37.01
C ASN A 620 15.32 17.84 37.81
N ILE A 621 15.33 19.14 37.47
CA ILE A 621 14.45 20.14 38.09
C ILE A 621 12.98 19.73 37.92
N ARG A 622 12.59 19.28 36.72
CA ARG A 622 11.23 18.78 36.45
C ARG A 622 10.87 17.57 37.32
N ASN A 623 11.75 16.57 37.41
CA ASN A 623 11.52 15.40 38.26
C ASN A 623 11.36 15.78 39.74
N ILE A 624 12.23 16.67 40.24
CA ILE A 624 12.17 17.15 41.63
C ILE A 624 10.85 17.89 41.87
N ALA A 625 10.44 18.77 40.96
CA ALA A 625 9.18 19.52 41.08
C ALA A 625 7.95 18.60 41.12
N ILE A 626 7.90 17.59 40.24
CA ILE A 626 6.81 16.60 40.19
C ILE A 626 6.78 15.79 41.50
N ASN A 627 7.92 15.27 41.94
CA ASN A 627 7.99 14.51 43.19
C ASN A 627 7.60 15.36 44.40
N ALA A 628 8.02 16.63 44.44
CA ALA A 628 7.62 17.56 45.49
C ALA A 628 6.11 17.86 45.47
N ALA A 629 5.50 17.93 44.29
CA ALA A 629 4.06 18.09 44.16
C ALA A 629 3.30 16.87 44.70
N PHE A 630 3.77 15.65 44.44
CA PHE A 630 3.19 14.44 45.03
C PHE A 630 3.31 14.41 46.55
N LEU A 631 4.46 14.79 47.11
CA LEU A 631 4.65 14.88 48.57
C LEU A 631 3.73 15.92 49.21
N ALA A 632 3.56 17.08 48.56
CA ALA A 632 2.67 18.13 49.04
C ALA A 632 1.19 17.72 48.96
N ALA A 633 0.80 17.02 47.88
CA ALA A 633 -0.55 16.51 47.70
C ALA A 633 -0.91 15.43 48.74
N ASP A 634 0.00 14.51 49.06
CA ASP A 634 -0.18 13.51 50.12
C ASP A 634 -0.39 14.16 51.50
N ALA A 635 0.35 15.24 51.76
CA ALA A 635 0.21 16.05 52.97
C ALA A 635 -1.03 16.98 52.96
N ASN A 636 -1.77 17.09 51.85
CA ASN A 636 -2.81 18.09 51.62
C ASN A 636 -2.35 19.54 51.86
N GLU A 637 -1.11 19.86 51.48
CA GLU A 637 -0.52 21.19 51.63
C GLU A 637 -0.07 21.78 50.28
N PRO A 638 0.12 23.11 50.18
CA PRO A 638 0.82 23.72 49.05
C PRO A 638 2.26 23.21 48.92
N VAL A 639 2.81 23.25 47.71
CA VAL A 639 4.24 22.94 47.48
C VAL A 639 5.09 24.00 48.17
N ARG A 640 5.90 23.55 49.13
CA ARG A 640 6.79 24.34 49.98
C ARG A 640 8.23 23.90 49.77
N MET A 641 9.18 24.69 50.27
CA MET A 641 10.61 24.38 50.20
C MET A 641 10.97 23.06 50.92
N THR A 642 10.21 22.65 51.94
CA THR A 642 10.33 21.36 52.65
C THR A 642 10.11 20.17 51.72
N HIS A 643 9.04 20.20 50.93
CA HIS A 643 8.71 19.17 49.94
C HIS A 643 9.78 19.09 48.85
N LEU A 644 10.25 20.24 48.37
CA LEU A 644 11.35 20.32 47.40
C LEU A 644 12.66 19.75 47.94
N LEU A 645 13.00 20.01 49.21
CA LEU A 645 14.22 19.48 49.83
C LEU A 645 14.18 17.95 49.92
N ALA A 646 13.04 17.39 50.34
CA ALA A 646 12.84 15.95 50.41
C ALA A 646 12.93 15.30 49.02
N ALA A 647 12.25 15.88 48.01
CA ALA A 647 12.32 15.42 46.63
C ALA A 647 13.73 15.52 46.04
N THR A 648 14.46 16.60 46.33
CA THR A 648 15.85 16.79 45.88
C THR A 648 16.76 15.72 46.45
N ARG A 649 16.65 15.42 47.76
CA ARG A 649 17.44 14.34 48.39
C ARG A 649 17.17 12.99 47.75
N SER A 650 15.91 12.67 47.47
CA SER A 650 15.53 11.41 46.81
C SER A 650 16.06 11.31 45.38
N GLU A 651 15.96 12.38 44.59
CA GLU A 651 16.43 12.41 43.20
C GLU A 651 17.97 12.31 43.13
N PHE A 652 18.69 13.03 43.99
CA PHE A 652 20.16 12.99 44.03
C PHE A 652 20.68 11.64 44.53
N ALA A 653 20.01 11.02 45.51
CA ALA A 653 20.32 9.67 45.95
C ALA A 653 20.14 8.64 44.82
N LYS A 654 19.06 8.73 44.04
CA LYS A 654 18.81 7.89 42.87
C LYS A 654 19.89 8.03 41.79
N LEU A 655 20.44 9.23 41.63
CA LEU A 655 21.47 9.53 40.63
C LEU A 655 22.89 9.31 41.16
N GLU A 656 23.04 8.86 42.40
CA GLU A 656 24.32 8.68 43.09
C GLU A 656 25.19 9.96 43.08
N MET A 657 24.54 11.13 43.07
CA MET A 657 25.23 12.43 43.08
C MET A 657 25.30 13.00 44.50
N PRO A 658 26.45 13.55 44.92
CA PRO A 658 26.55 14.22 46.21
C PRO A 658 25.75 15.52 46.19
N LEU A 659 24.94 15.74 47.24
CA LEU A 659 24.24 16.99 47.48
C LEU A 659 25.01 17.78 48.55
N THR A 660 25.46 18.99 48.22
CA THR A 660 26.22 19.82 49.17
C THR A 660 25.30 20.73 49.99
N ASP A 661 25.64 20.98 51.25
CA ASP A 661 24.85 21.85 52.13
C ASP A 661 24.73 23.28 51.59
N SER A 662 25.70 23.74 50.78
CA SER A 662 25.67 25.05 50.13
C SER A 662 24.62 25.16 49.03
N GLU A 663 24.27 24.06 48.36
CA GLU A 663 23.24 24.01 47.30
C GLU A 663 21.83 24.10 47.87
N VAL A 664 21.61 23.53 49.06
CA VAL A 664 20.31 23.54 49.77
C VAL A 664 20.24 24.55 50.92
N ALA A 665 21.28 25.38 51.07
CA ALA A 665 21.35 26.39 52.13
C ALA A 665 20.16 27.35 52.08
N GLY A 666 19.39 27.39 53.17
CA GLY A 666 18.22 28.27 53.32
C GLY A 666 16.96 27.79 52.64
N TRP A 667 16.81 26.48 52.42
CA TRP A 667 15.54 25.85 52.03
C TRP A 667 14.62 25.56 53.23
N LEU A 668 15.17 25.59 54.45
CA LEU A 668 14.45 25.50 55.72
C LEU A 668 14.60 26.81 56.50
#